data_AF-B1Y539-F1
#
_entry.id   AF-B1Y539-F1
#
_cell.length_a   1.000
_cell.length_b   1.000
_cell.length_c   1.000
_cell.angle_alpha   90.00
_cell.angle_beta   90.00
_cell.angle_gamma   90.00
#
_symmetry.space_group_name_H-M   'P 1'
#
loop_
_entity.id
_entity.type
_entity.pdbx_description
1 polymer ?
#
loop_
_entity_poly.entity_id
_entity_poly.type
_entity_poly.pdbx_seq_one_letter_code
_entity_poly.pdbx_strand_id
1 'polypeptide(L)'
;MIDDSLLKILLKAATSMPLAAQLAMLDDLTRIHPQGAAFWHRLEAWALQLLAAWRVGLLDAEAGARVLAQVPLRSVGEALGTPVDEPATSSVDEPAARVIDEPAALKVADVVPFEFSPSLQHPIKSMPSIRFKQTGPPSVPSAVPSAAPPPAAASDAMFEAVPEAEPQQAFHFVLRGEQARGAALRVDSSATLSFNYAVPPDDAMATVAHAALDAARHADIDITLQATARGGLAISGERIGVAQFRDGTMITPVNFQLTAGASCDAPGQPTSGVHVDFLVKGESVHQVELTILVVASAAELDALPPTAAPANQVPLALLGDALSAPPPPEHRLHVSLSFDGGDFCIELRHLRDGEVESEDRFVSDGIDRGKLEALMNGVRGELEPCYESKVWRTFDGRLPAPPTGPVPVALGRTLACVAAAGALLNDSLREDDALARALDYIEAALPQGSVITIATDDVFLPWEILYPREWSAGWTDEQKAAHPLDASAFWGARYAIETVQRGSGSLGGLRKLQLECSPKVSVNLNPSIDIDGVEAADKPIAVQQAWAARLGEQGRLDGLQADCKAMRRVLQNAANDATLIYIYCHGNAANPFGGKDELLQLAEDCGLKPRDLQGDTAYRAAPIVFLNSCQSGAHSPLAFSTFLKEFRRRGALGMIATSHAIPIVFGAHFGAEVVDCYLRRSGSLAVAMHGLRRHHLLERGNPVPLFYSLQCQLSFPPVRAAGGR
;
A
#
# COMPACT_ATOMS: atom_id res chain seq x y z
N MET A 1 -46.60 -1.43 -6.73
CA MET A 1 -45.46 -2.02 -6.00
C MET A 1 -44.21 -1.32 -6.48
N ILE A 2 -43.44 -0.70 -5.59
CA ILE A 2 -42.14 -0.11 -5.90
C ILE A 2 -41.12 -1.23 -5.66
N ASP A 3 -40.39 -1.65 -6.70
CA ASP A 3 -39.26 -2.56 -6.53
C ASP A 3 -37.96 -1.81 -6.16
N ASP A 4 -36.93 -2.54 -5.76
CA ASP A 4 -35.64 -1.97 -5.31
C ASP A 4 -34.93 -1.15 -6.40
N SER A 5 -35.19 -1.44 -7.69
CA SER A 5 -34.59 -0.71 -8.81
C SER A 5 -35.25 0.65 -8.98
N LEU A 6 -36.58 0.72 -8.86
CA LEU A 6 -37.33 1.97 -8.92
C LEU A 6 -37.01 2.88 -7.73
N LEU A 7 -36.80 2.32 -6.53
CA LEU A 7 -36.40 3.07 -5.33
C LEU A 7 -35.01 3.71 -5.48
N LYS A 8 -34.05 2.98 -6.06
CA LYS A 8 -32.70 3.52 -6.34
C LYS A 8 -32.76 4.71 -7.30
N ILE A 9 -33.62 4.64 -8.32
CA ILE A 9 -33.82 5.73 -9.29
C ILE A 9 -34.45 6.93 -8.59
N LEU A 10 -35.49 6.71 -7.77
CA LEU A 10 -36.15 7.79 -7.03
C LEU A 10 -35.22 8.47 -6.03
N LEU A 11 -34.46 7.71 -5.23
CA LEU A 11 -33.49 8.25 -4.28
C LEU A 11 -32.37 9.02 -4.98
N LYS A 12 -31.87 8.52 -6.11
CA LYS A 12 -30.87 9.23 -6.91
C LYS A 12 -31.43 10.54 -7.48
N ALA A 13 -32.68 10.53 -7.95
CA ALA A 13 -33.34 11.75 -8.41
C ALA A 13 -33.54 12.76 -7.27
N ALA A 14 -33.93 12.29 -6.07
CA ALA A 14 -34.18 13.14 -4.91
C ALA A 14 -32.96 13.96 -4.48
N THR A 15 -31.75 13.40 -4.56
CA THR A 15 -30.50 14.12 -4.23
C THR A 15 -30.22 15.33 -5.14
N SER A 16 -30.92 15.44 -6.27
CA SER A 16 -30.83 16.58 -7.21
C SER A 16 -32.03 17.54 -7.13
N MET A 17 -33.00 17.28 -6.25
CA MET A 17 -34.20 18.10 -6.10
C MET A 17 -34.03 19.19 -5.03
N PRO A 18 -34.80 20.29 -5.11
CA PRO A 18 -34.92 21.24 -4.00
C PRO A 18 -35.46 20.55 -2.74
N LEU A 19 -35.01 21.01 -1.58
CA LEU A 19 -35.27 20.41 -0.27
C LEU A 19 -36.77 20.23 0.05
N ALA A 20 -37.61 21.20 -0.35
CA ALA A 20 -39.06 21.09 -0.20
C ALA A 20 -39.67 19.91 -0.99
N ALA A 21 -39.11 19.59 -2.16
CA ALA A 21 -39.53 18.45 -2.97
C ALA A 21 -39.01 17.12 -2.39
N GLN A 22 -37.82 17.13 -1.78
CA GLN A 22 -37.29 15.97 -1.06
C GLN A 22 -38.19 15.60 0.13
N LEU A 23 -38.63 16.59 0.91
CA LEU A 23 -39.54 16.39 2.05
C LEU A 23 -40.93 15.91 1.62
N ALA A 24 -41.50 16.47 0.55
CA ALA A 24 -42.77 16.00 0.01
C ALA A 24 -42.67 14.54 -0.51
N MET A 25 -41.54 14.19 -1.13
CA MET A 25 -41.29 12.83 -1.60
C MET A 25 -41.09 11.84 -0.44
N LEU A 26 -40.48 12.26 0.67
CA LEU A 26 -40.39 11.46 1.89
C LEU A 26 -41.78 11.17 2.47
N ASP A 27 -42.65 12.19 2.56
CA ASP A 27 -44.05 12.06 3.01
C ASP A 27 -44.83 11.06 2.14
N ASP A 28 -44.62 11.08 0.82
CA ASP A 28 -45.30 10.19 -0.11
C ASP A 28 -44.77 8.75 -0.01
N LEU A 29 -43.46 8.57 0.16
CA LEU A 29 -42.84 7.24 0.29
C LEU A 29 -43.15 6.55 1.60
N THR A 30 -43.31 7.28 2.71
CA THR A 30 -43.70 6.71 4.02
C THR A 30 -45.16 6.26 4.07
N ARG A 31 -46.04 6.84 3.21
CA ARG A 31 -47.44 6.43 3.07
C ARG A 31 -47.65 5.19 2.22
N ILE A 32 -46.68 4.83 1.39
CA ILE A 32 -46.73 3.62 0.57
C ILE A 32 -46.30 2.45 1.46
N HIS A 33 -47.18 1.50 1.76
CA HIS A 33 -46.85 0.28 2.52
C HIS A 33 -46.07 -0.73 1.64
N PRO A 34 -44.74 -0.83 1.75
CA PRO A 34 -43.94 -1.71 0.92
C PRO A 34 -43.55 -2.98 1.69
N GLN A 35 -43.53 -4.12 1.01
CA GLN A 35 -43.07 -5.37 1.59
C GLN A 35 -41.55 -5.52 1.36
N GLY A 36 -40.73 -5.23 2.37
CA GLY A 36 -39.29 -5.53 2.34
C GLY A 36 -38.44 -4.72 3.32
N ALA A 37 -37.61 -5.40 4.12
CA ALA A 37 -36.69 -4.78 5.09
C ALA A 37 -35.64 -3.85 4.44
N ALA A 38 -35.19 -4.19 3.23
CA ALA A 38 -34.22 -3.38 2.48
C ALA A 38 -34.76 -2.00 2.06
N PHE A 39 -36.08 -1.87 1.83
CA PHE A 39 -36.72 -0.59 1.55
C PHE A 39 -36.63 0.33 2.77
N TRP A 40 -37.01 -0.19 3.95
CA TRP A 40 -37.04 0.59 5.18
C TRP A 40 -35.66 1.06 5.61
N HIS A 41 -34.63 0.20 5.50
CA HIS A 41 -33.24 0.61 5.79
C HIS A 41 -32.73 1.75 4.90
N ARG A 42 -33.07 1.76 3.60
CA ARG A 42 -32.66 2.83 2.68
C ARG A 42 -33.43 4.13 2.95
N LEU A 43 -34.71 4.04 3.28
CA LEU A 43 -35.54 5.19 3.62
C LEU A 43 -35.08 5.83 4.95
N GLU A 44 -34.74 4.99 5.92
CA GLU A 44 -34.18 5.39 7.23
C GLU A 44 -32.82 6.07 7.08
N ALA A 45 -31.91 5.50 6.29
CA ALA A 45 -30.61 6.14 6.01
C ALA A 45 -30.76 7.51 5.33
N TRP A 46 -31.74 7.67 4.43
CA TRP A 46 -32.01 8.95 3.78
C TRP A 46 -32.63 9.97 4.73
N ALA A 47 -33.54 9.55 5.61
CA ALA A 47 -34.10 10.42 6.65
C ALA A 47 -33.04 10.87 7.68
N LEU A 48 -32.08 10.01 8.03
CA LEU A 48 -30.94 10.37 8.88
C LEU A 48 -30.03 11.43 8.22
N GLN A 49 -29.85 11.40 6.89
CA GLN A 49 -29.12 12.46 6.17
C GLN A 49 -29.85 13.81 6.25
N LEU A 50 -31.18 13.82 6.14
CA LEU A 50 -31.98 15.03 6.32
C LEU A 50 -31.91 15.54 7.78
N LEU A 51 -31.90 14.66 8.78
CA LEU A 51 -31.70 15.06 10.19
C LEU A 51 -30.30 15.64 10.45
N ALA A 52 -29.27 15.10 9.81
CA ALA A 52 -27.92 15.64 9.88
C ALA A 52 -27.85 17.06 9.26
N ALA A 53 -28.53 17.28 8.13
CA ALA A 53 -28.66 18.60 7.52
C ALA A 53 -29.37 19.62 8.44
N TRP A 54 -30.39 19.17 9.19
CA TRP A 54 -31.06 20.02 10.19
C TRP A 54 -30.14 20.42 11.33
N ARG A 55 -29.33 19.49 11.86
CA ARG A 55 -28.37 19.77 12.95
C ARG A 55 -27.31 20.80 12.59
N VAL A 56 -26.94 20.91 11.32
CA VAL A 56 -25.98 21.92 10.82
C VAL A 56 -26.67 23.19 10.31
N GLY A 57 -27.97 23.38 10.59
CA GLY A 57 -28.72 24.60 10.29
C GLY A 57 -29.14 24.77 8.82
N LEU A 58 -29.10 23.70 8.02
CA LEU A 58 -29.52 23.71 6.61
C LEU A 58 -31.04 23.47 6.44
N LEU A 59 -31.75 23.15 7.52
CA LEU A 59 -33.21 23.01 7.58
C LEU A 59 -33.76 23.88 8.72
N ASP A 60 -34.98 24.40 8.54
CA ASP A 60 -35.70 25.06 9.63
C ASP A 60 -36.30 24.05 10.63
N ALA A 61 -36.76 24.57 11.78
CA ALA A 61 -37.30 23.76 12.86
C ALA A 61 -38.58 22.98 12.48
N GLU A 62 -39.38 23.50 11.55
CA GLU A 62 -40.60 22.86 11.09
C GLU A 62 -40.29 21.65 10.19
N ALA A 63 -39.31 21.79 9.30
CA ALA A 63 -38.83 20.71 8.46
C ALA A 63 -38.11 19.63 9.27
N GLY A 64 -37.31 20.00 10.28
CA GLY A 64 -36.68 19.05 11.21
C GLY A 64 -37.71 18.21 11.98
N ALA A 65 -38.77 18.86 12.50
CA ALA A 65 -39.86 18.17 13.20
C ALA A 65 -40.63 17.19 12.29
N ARG A 66 -40.82 17.54 11.00
CA ARG A 66 -41.49 16.67 10.02
C ARG A 66 -40.69 15.41 9.68
N VAL A 67 -39.36 15.51 9.63
CA VAL A 67 -38.49 14.35 9.43
C VAL A 67 -38.49 13.44 10.67
N LEU A 68 -38.40 14.02 11.87
CA LEU A 68 -38.47 13.27 13.14
C LEU A 68 -39.77 12.49 13.31
N ALA A 69 -40.91 13.03 12.86
CA ALA A 69 -42.20 12.36 12.94
C ALA A 69 -42.32 11.12 12.03
N GLN A 70 -41.39 10.91 11.11
CA GLN A 70 -41.45 9.88 10.07
C GLN A 70 -40.37 8.81 10.19
N VAL A 71 -39.40 8.98 11.08
CA VAL A 71 -38.37 7.98 11.38
C VAL A 71 -38.86 7.11 12.54
N PRO A 72 -38.87 5.77 12.42
CA PRO A 72 -39.24 4.90 13.53
C PRO A 72 -38.35 5.13 14.75
N LEU A 73 -38.97 5.15 15.94
CA LEU A 73 -38.38 5.60 17.22
C LEU A 73 -37.06 4.93 17.63
N ARG A 74 -36.74 3.73 17.13
CA ARG A 74 -35.48 3.03 17.46
C ARG A 74 -34.23 3.75 16.96
N SER A 75 -34.32 4.47 15.85
CA SER A 75 -33.18 5.14 15.18
C SER A 75 -32.99 6.59 15.64
N VAL A 76 -34.00 7.16 16.30
CA VAL A 76 -34.00 8.55 16.77
C VAL A 76 -33.16 8.71 18.04
N GLY A 77 -33.10 7.70 18.90
CA GLY A 77 -32.28 7.70 20.13
C GLY A 77 -30.78 7.76 19.86
N GLU A 78 -30.29 6.97 18.89
CA GLU A 78 -28.88 6.98 18.48
C GLU A 78 -28.49 8.28 17.76
N ALA A 79 -29.38 8.82 16.93
CA ALA A 79 -29.12 10.08 16.23
C ALA A 79 -29.11 11.29 17.18
N LEU A 80 -29.93 11.29 18.24
CA LEU A 80 -30.02 12.41 19.18
C LEU A 80 -28.98 12.39 20.30
N GLY A 81 -28.24 11.29 20.49
CA GLY A 81 -27.14 11.21 21.46
C GLY A 81 -27.61 11.13 22.92
N THR A 82 -28.81 10.60 23.17
CA THR A 82 -29.33 10.37 24.52
C THR A 82 -29.59 8.87 24.74
N PRO A 83 -29.18 8.28 25.86
CA PRO A 83 -29.41 6.87 26.15
C PRO A 83 -30.90 6.58 26.28
N VAL A 84 -31.35 5.50 25.65
CA VAL A 84 -32.73 4.99 25.75
C VAL A 84 -32.78 4.04 26.94
N ASP A 85 -33.30 4.49 28.08
CA ASP A 85 -33.64 3.60 29.20
C ASP A 85 -35.02 2.95 28.97
N GLU A 86 -35.08 1.63 29.06
CA GLU A 86 -36.33 0.86 29.16
C GLU A 86 -36.92 0.90 30.59
N PRO A 87 -38.23 0.70 30.77
CA PRO A 87 -38.95 1.25 31.90
C PRO A 87 -38.90 0.35 33.14
N ALA A 88 -38.57 0.96 34.28
CA ALA A 88 -38.90 0.41 35.60
C ALA A 88 -40.05 1.21 36.23
N THR A 89 -40.97 0.46 36.83
CA THR A 89 -42.23 0.87 37.42
C THR A 89 -42.12 1.81 38.63
N SER A 90 -43.12 2.68 38.75
CA SER A 90 -43.78 3.17 39.98
C SER A 90 -43.53 4.61 40.47
N SER A 91 -44.66 5.32 40.49
CA SER A 91 -45.19 6.31 41.44
C SER A 91 -44.61 7.74 41.56
N VAL A 92 -45.42 8.69 41.05
CA VAL A 92 -46.02 9.87 41.74
C VAL A 92 -45.07 10.83 42.47
N ASP A 93 -44.80 12.02 41.91
CA ASP A 93 -45.47 13.29 42.27
C ASP A 93 -44.97 14.47 41.41
N GLU A 94 -45.82 15.50 41.29
CA GLU A 94 -45.81 16.63 40.33
C GLU A 94 -45.09 17.92 40.89
N PRO A 95 -45.12 19.12 40.26
CA PRO A 95 -43.94 19.78 39.68
C PRO A 95 -43.57 21.17 40.28
N ALA A 96 -42.45 21.77 39.84
CA ALA A 96 -42.23 23.22 39.97
C ALA A 96 -41.36 23.81 38.84
N ALA A 97 -41.85 24.92 38.29
CA ALA A 97 -41.35 25.70 37.16
C ALA A 97 -40.20 26.68 37.51
N ARG A 98 -39.44 27.11 36.47
CA ARG A 98 -38.80 28.44 36.26
C ARG A 98 -38.06 28.42 34.90
N VAL A 99 -38.50 29.13 33.86
CA VAL A 99 -38.40 30.57 33.51
C VAL A 99 -37.01 31.02 33.00
N ILE A 100 -36.93 31.13 31.65
CA ILE A 100 -36.41 32.22 30.76
C ILE A 100 -34.95 32.72 30.89
N ASP A 101 -34.19 32.70 29.77
CA ASP A 101 -33.72 33.91 29.07
C ASP A 101 -33.10 33.65 27.67
N GLU A 102 -33.59 34.40 26.66
CA GLU A 102 -32.94 34.63 25.35
C GLU A 102 -31.75 35.60 25.51
N PRO A 103 -30.87 35.76 24.48
CA PRO A 103 -31.04 36.99 23.68
C PRO A 103 -30.65 36.93 22.19
N ALA A 104 -31.40 37.74 21.43
CA ALA A 104 -31.00 38.73 20.43
C ALA A 104 -30.58 38.32 19.00
N ALA A 105 -31.49 38.64 18.08
CA ALA A 105 -31.31 38.80 16.65
C ALA A 105 -30.41 39.99 16.25
N LEU A 106 -29.66 39.85 15.15
CA LEU A 106 -29.11 40.97 14.38
C LEU A 106 -29.49 40.86 12.89
N LYS A 107 -29.80 42.02 12.32
CA LYS A 107 -30.54 42.25 11.07
C LYS A 107 -29.72 42.03 9.79
N VAL A 108 -30.42 41.53 8.79
CA VAL A 108 -30.11 41.52 7.35
C VAL A 108 -30.24 42.93 6.76
N ALA A 109 -29.31 43.34 5.91
CA ALA A 109 -29.50 44.39 4.93
C ALA A 109 -28.68 44.14 3.65
N ASP A 110 -29.43 44.12 2.54
CA ASP A 110 -29.16 44.58 1.18
C ASP A 110 -28.26 43.79 0.22
N VAL A 111 -28.98 43.03 -0.63
CA VAL A 111 -28.62 42.55 -1.96
C VAL A 111 -29.08 43.58 -2.99
N VAL A 112 -28.23 43.91 -3.98
CA VAL A 112 -28.65 44.35 -5.32
C VAL A 112 -27.75 43.68 -6.37
N PRO A 113 -28.30 43.13 -7.47
CA PRO A 113 -27.62 42.22 -8.38
C PRO A 113 -26.97 42.94 -9.58
N PHE A 114 -25.96 42.31 -10.19
CA PHE A 114 -25.39 42.76 -11.47
C PHE A 114 -25.88 41.87 -12.61
N GLU A 115 -26.44 42.52 -13.64
CA GLU A 115 -27.10 41.95 -14.80
C GLU A 115 -26.12 41.38 -15.84
N PHE A 116 -26.55 40.30 -16.50
CA PHE A 116 -26.00 39.82 -17.76
C PHE A 116 -26.72 40.50 -18.94
N SER A 117 -25.98 40.86 -19.99
CA SER A 117 -26.53 40.82 -21.35
C SER A 117 -25.48 40.52 -22.43
N PRO A 118 -25.91 39.92 -23.56
CA PRO A 118 -25.04 39.21 -24.49
C PRO A 118 -24.85 39.95 -25.84
N SER A 119 -24.08 39.30 -26.72
CA SER A 119 -24.03 39.44 -28.20
C SER A 119 -22.92 40.33 -28.79
N LEU A 120 -22.03 39.77 -29.64
CA LEU A 120 -22.20 39.70 -31.10
C LEU A 120 -20.98 39.08 -31.81
N GLN A 121 -21.26 38.59 -33.02
CA GLN A 121 -20.48 37.69 -33.87
C GLN A 121 -19.34 38.38 -34.65
N HIS A 122 -18.28 37.59 -34.98
CA HIS A 122 -17.41 37.51 -36.19
C HIS A 122 -17.38 38.67 -37.23
N PRO A 123 -16.24 38.94 -37.92
CA PRO A 123 -15.61 37.94 -38.81
C PRO A 123 -14.08 38.00 -39.07
N ILE A 124 -13.67 36.96 -39.78
CA ILE A 124 -12.37 36.59 -40.37
C ILE A 124 -11.80 37.69 -41.30
N LYS A 125 -10.48 37.92 -41.23
CA LYS A 125 -9.66 38.43 -42.35
C LYS A 125 -8.27 37.78 -42.38
N SER A 126 -7.75 37.71 -43.60
CA SER A 126 -6.72 36.81 -44.13
C SER A 126 -5.30 37.42 -44.26
N MET A 127 -4.30 36.52 -44.25
CA MET A 127 -3.01 36.51 -45.02
C MET A 127 -1.84 37.44 -44.59
N PRO A 128 -0.55 37.11 -44.90
CA PRO A 128 -0.08 36.35 -46.08
C PRO A 128 0.96 35.24 -45.91
N SER A 129 1.03 34.45 -46.98
CA SER A 129 1.95 33.35 -47.31
C SER A 129 3.39 33.80 -47.55
N ILE A 130 4.37 32.98 -47.13
CA ILE A 130 5.71 32.94 -47.70
C ILE A 130 6.09 31.47 -47.98
N ARG A 131 6.43 31.20 -49.25
CA ARG A 131 6.94 29.92 -49.78
C ARG A 131 8.36 29.66 -49.29
N PHE A 132 8.77 28.40 -49.13
CA PHE A 132 10.00 27.88 -49.77
C PHE A 132 10.06 26.33 -49.81
N LYS A 133 10.20 25.84 -51.06
CA LYS A 133 10.85 24.65 -51.64
C LYS A 133 10.77 23.25 -50.97
N GLN A 134 10.13 22.36 -51.74
CA GLN A 134 10.28 20.90 -51.75
C GLN A 134 11.66 20.47 -52.28
N THR A 135 12.19 19.40 -51.69
CA THR A 135 13.06 18.41 -52.34
C THR A 135 12.61 17.04 -51.84
N GLY A 136 12.10 16.20 -52.74
CA GLY A 136 11.60 14.86 -52.43
C GLY A 136 12.71 13.81 -52.41
N PRO A 137 12.40 12.57 -51.99
CA PRO A 137 13.24 11.41 -52.27
C PRO A 137 12.64 10.52 -53.38
N PRO A 138 13.50 9.76 -54.09
CA PRO A 138 13.15 9.05 -55.32
C PRO A 138 12.49 7.68 -55.08
N SER A 139 11.76 7.28 -56.11
CA SER A 139 11.06 6.02 -56.36
C SER A 139 11.97 4.79 -56.46
N VAL A 140 11.51 3.67 -55.89
CA VAL A 140 12.04 2.31 -56.09
C VAL A 140 11.35 1.66 -57.31
N PRO A 141 12.08 1.05 -58.26
CA PRO A 141 11.48 0.21 -59.28
C PRO A 141 11.50 -1.28 -58.90
N SER A 142 10.37 -1.93 -59.20
CA SER A 142 10.10 -3.36 -59.15
C SER A 142 10.85 -4.14 -60.24
N ALA A 143 11.37 -5.33 -59.91
CA ALA A 143 11.61 -6.39 -60.90
C ALA A 143 11.71 -7.77 -60.22
N VAL A 144 10.83 -8.68 -60.64
CA VAL A 144 10.93 -10.15 -60.45
C VAL A 144 11.78 -10.73 -61.58
N PRO A 145 12.53 -11.83 -61.35
CA PRO A 145 12.42 -12.93 -62.29
C PRO A 145 12.39 -14.35 -61.67
N SER A 146 11.87 -15.24 -62.51
CA SER A 146 11.51 -16.65 -62.38
C SER A 146 12.67 -17.64 -62.14
N ALA A 147 12.28 -18.84 -61.68
CA ALA A 147 13.06 -20.01 -61.28
C ALA A 147 13.79 -20.80 -62.40
N ALA A 148 14.81 -21.58 -61.99
CA ALA A 148 15.19 -22.90 -62.54
C ALA A 148 16.03 -23.72 -61.51
N PRO A 149 15.91 -25.08 -61.44
CA PRO A 149 16.63 -26.01 -60.52
C PRO A 149 18.00 -26.46 -61.14
N PRO A 150 18.92 -27.31 -60.56
CA PRO A 150 18.80 -28.50 -59.65
C PRO A 150 20.04 -28.61 -58.67
N PRO A 151 20.60 -29.76 -58.16
CA PRO A 151 20.26 -31.19 -58.28
C PRO A 151 20.22 -32.01 -56.98
N ALA A 152 19.69 -33.23 -57.12
CA ALA A 152 19.71 -34.30 -56.13
C ALA A 152 21.11 -34.93 -56.01
N ALA A 153 21.57 -35.17 -54.78
CA ALA A 153 22.58 -36.16 -54.44
C ALA A 153 22.33 -36.69 -53.02
N ALA A 154 22.28 -38.01 -52.93
CA ALA A 154 22.13 -38.78 -51.70
C ALA A 154 23.37 -38.70 -50.81
N SER A 155 23.18 -38.72 -49.49
CA SER A 155 24.09 -39.42 -48.58
C SER A 155 23.39 -39.70 -47.25
N ASP A 156 23.24 -40.98 -46.96
CA ASP A 156 23.09 -41.52 -45.61
C ASP A 156 24.09 -40.83 -44.66
N ALA A 157 23.57 -40.18 -43.61
CA ALA A 157 24.35 -39.79 -42.46
C ALA A 157 23.62 -40.30 -41.23
N MET A 158 24.31 -41.17 -40.50
CA MET A 158 23.93 -41.78 -39.25
C MET A 158 23.33 -40.74 -38.29
N PHE A 159 22.13 -41.03 -37.78
CA PHE A 159 21.66 -40.45 -36.53
C PHE A 159 22.60 -40.93 -35.43
N GLU A 160 23.65 -40.17 -35.13
CA GLU A 160 24.23 -40.20 -33.79
C GLU A 160 23.13 -39.71 -32.85
N ALA A 161 22.61 -40.65 -32.05
CA ALA A 161 21.74 -40.31 -30.94
C ALA A 161 22.47 -39.27 -30.10
N VAL A 162 21.92 -38.06 -30.05
CA VAL A 162 22.31 -37.07 -29.04
C VAL A 162 22.17 -37.81 -27.71
N PRO A 163 23.23 -37.96 -26.89
CA PRO A 163 23.10 -38.61 -25.60
C PRO A 163 22.01 -37.85 -24.84
N GLU A 164 20.95 -38.54 -24.46
CA GLU A 164 19.91 -38.00 -23.58
C GLU A 164 20.63 -37.39 -22.38
N ALA A 165 20.50 -36.07 -22.23
CA ALA A 165 21.07 -35.36 -21.10
C ALA A 165 20.54 -36.03 -19.84
N GLU A 166 21.44 -36.44 -18.94
CA GLU A 166 21.01 -37.03 -17.68
C GLU A 166 20.02 -36.08 -16.98
N PRO A 167 18.90 -36.61 -16.44
CA PRO A 167 17.89 -35.78 -15.82
C PRO A 167 18.51 -34.99 -14.66
N GLN A 168 18.52 -33.66 -14.80
CA GLN A 168 19.14 -32.78 -13.83
C GLN A 168 18.27 -32.65 -12.58
N GLN A 169 18.89 -32.82 -11.41
CA GLN A 169 18.24 -32.55 -10.14
C GLN A 169 17.91 -31.06 -10.01
N ALA A 170 16.73 -30.76 -9.48
CA ALA A 170 16.30 -29.39 -9.21
C ALA A 170 15.43 -29.33 -7.96
N PHE A 171 15.40 -28.16 -7.34
CA PHE A 171 14.36 -27.86 -6.36
C PHE A 171 13.02 -27.84 -7.06
N HIS A 172 12.01 -28.49 -6.49
CA HIS A 172 10.69 -28.54 -7.10
C HIS A 172 9.58 -28.68 -6.06
N PHE A 173 8.39 -28.23 -6.45
CA PHE A 173 7.17 -28.37 -5.68
C PHE A 173 6.22 -29.38 -6.33
N VAL A 174 5.57 -30.17 -5.50
CA VAL A 174 4.56 -31.12 -5.93
C VAL A 174 3.38 -31.14 -4.97
N LEU A 175 2.17 -31.15 -5.50
CA LEU A 175 0.96 -31.35 -4.71
C LEU A 175 0.55 -32.82 -4.74
N ARG A 176 0.30 -33.38 -3.56
CA ARG A 176 0.01 -34.80 -3.34
C ARG A 176 -1.25 -34.95 -2.49
N GLY A 177 -2.21 -35.73 -2.94
CA GLY A 177 -3.43 -36.02 -2.18
C GLY A 177 -4.45 -36.74 -3.04
N GLU A 178 -5.37 -37.49 -2.43
CA GLU A 178 -6.40 -38.24 -3.17
C GLU A 178 -7.34 -37.33 -3.97
N GLN A 179 -7.43 -36.06 -3.58
CA GLN A 179 -8.30 -35.04 -4.17
C GLN A 179 -7.49 -33.94 -4.87
N ALA A 180 -6.23 -34.21 -5.18
CA ALA A 180 -5.32 -33.32 -5.89
C ALA A 180 -4.87 -33.94 -7.21
N ARG A 181 -4.71 -33.12 -8.24
CA ARG A 181 -4.18 -33.55 -9.54
C ARG A 181 -3.41 -32.40 -10.18
N GLY A 182 -2.11 -32.60 -10.42
CA GLY A 182 -1.21 -31.53 -10.87
C GLY A 182 -1.25 -30.33 -9.92
N ALA A 183 -1.56 -29.15 -10.46
CA ALA A 183 -1.70 -27.91 -9.69
C ALA A 183 -3.16 -27.60 -9.29
N ALA A 184 -4.01 -28.61 -9.08
CA ALA A 184 -5.41 -28.42 -8.70
C ALA A 184 -5.80 -29.24 -7.46
N LEU A 185 -6.72 -28.69 -6.68
CA LEU A 185 -7.27 -29.26 -5.45
C LEU A 185 -8.79 -29.08 -5.43
N ARG A 186 -9.54 -30.10 -4.99
CA ARG A 186 -11.00 -30.00 -4.87
C ARG A 186 -11.41 -29.20 -3.63
N VAL A 187 -12.51 -28.44 -3.70
CA VAL A 187 -13.16 -27.84 -2.52
C VAL A 187 -13.41 -28.88 -1.42
N ASP A 188 -13.40 -28.42 -0.17
CA ASP A 188 -13.62 -29.24 1.04
C ASP A 188 -12.70 -30.46 1.13
N SER A 189 -11.45 -30.32 0.67
CA SER A 189 -10.46 -31.40 0.68
C SER A 189 -9.09 -30.95 1.16
N SER A 190 -8.17 -31.89 1.31
CA SER A 190 -6.79 -31.62 1.75
C SER A 190 -5.76 -32.30 0.86
N ALA A 191 -4.57 -31.70 0.82
CA ALA A 191 -3.41 -32.23 0.09
C ALA A 191 -2.11 -31.73 0.73
N THR A 192 -1.02 -32.45 0.48
CA THR A 192 0.33 -32.07 0.89
C THR A 192 1.05 -31.37 -0.26
N LEU A 193 1.47 -30.14 -0.03
CA LEU A 193 2.45 -29.46 -0.89
C LEU A 193 3.85 -29.83 -0.40
N SER A 194 4.61 -30.54 -1.23
CA SER A 194 5.96 -31.02 -0.92
C SER A 194 7.00 -30.26 -1.71
N PHE A 195 8.04 -29.79 -1.03
CA PHE A 195 9.25 -29.21 -1.59
C PHE A 195 10.41 -30.21 -1.47
N ASN A 196 11.10 -30.46 -2.58
CA ASN A 196 12.18 -31.44 -2.62
C ASN A 196 13.32 -31.01 -3.57
N TYR A 197 14.50 -31.60 -3.40
CA TYR A 197 15.63 -31.49 -4.34
C TYR A 197 15.98 -32.88 -4.90
N ALA A 198 15.47 -33.17 -6.09
CA ALA A 198 15.70 -34.41 -6.83
C ALA A 198 15.41 -34.17 -8.32
N VAL A 199 15.44 -35.22 -9.14
CA VAL A 199 14.87 -35.15 -10.49
C VAL A 199 13.37 -34.83 -10.38
N PRO A 200 12.88 -33.71 -10.92
CA PRO A 200 11.47 -33.35 -10.82
C PRO A 200 10.59 -34.40 -11.51
N PRO A 201 9.50 -34.87 -10.88
CA PRO A 201 8.55 -35.74 -11.55
C PRO A 201 7.76 -34.99 -12.64
N ASP A 202 7.14 -35.73 -13.56
CA ASP A 202 6.33 -35.16 -14.66
C ASP A 202 5.13 -34.32 -14.19
N ASP A 203 4.74 -34.48 -12.92
CA ASP A 203 3.66 -33.74 -12.28
C ASP A 203 4.14 -32.66 -11.29
N ALA A 204 5.44 -32.32 -11.32
CA ALA A 204 5.95 -31.17 -10.60
C ALA A 204 5.22 -29.90 -11.05
N MET A 205 4.72 -29.15 -10.07
CA MET A 205 3.98 -27.92 -10.32
C MET A 205 4.90 -26.76 -10.65
N ALA A 206 6.08 -26.74 -10.02
CA ALA A 206 7.08 -25.70 -10.20
C ALA A 206 8.47 -26.27 -9.96
N THR A 207 9.45 -25.76 -10.69
CA THR A 207 10.87 -25.95 -10.40
C THR A 207 11.46 -24.61 -9.97
N VAL A 208 12.40 -24.65 -9.03
CA VAL A 208 13.09 -23.48 -8.50
C VAL A 208 14.57 -23.64 -8.80
N ALA A 209 15.12 -22.68 -9.54
CA ALA A 209 16.56 -22.62 -9.82
C ALA A 209 17.09 -21.29 -9.32
N HIS A 210 17.94 -21.34 -8.29
CA HIS A 210 18.50 -20.12 -7.73
C HIS A 210 19.90 -20.38 -7.14
N ALA A 211 20.86 -19.59 -7.60
CA ALA A 211 22.26 -19.68 -7.23
C ALA A 211 22.51 -19.67 -5.72
N ALA A 212 21.74 -18.88 -4.95
CA ALA A 212 21.88 -18.83 -3.49
C ALA A 212 21.35 -20.10 -2.80
N LEU A 213 20.31 -20.74 -3.35
CA LEU A 213 19.80 -22.00 -2.80
C LEU A 213 20.77 -23.14 -3.11
N ASP A 214 21.36 -23.15 -4.30
CA ASP A 214 22.44 -24.08 -4.64
C ASP A 214 23.69 -23.85 -3.79
N ALA A 215 24.10 -22.61 -3.55
CA ALA A 215 25.24 -22.29 -2.70
C ALA A 215 24.98 -22.71 -1.24
N ALA A 216 23.79 -22.44 -0.70
CA ALA A 216 23.39 -22.88 0.63
C ALA A 216 23.42 -24.41 0.74
N ARG A 217 22.83 -25.10 -0.25
CA ARG A 217 22.86 -26.56 -0.35
C ARG A 217 24.29 -27.13 -0.35
N HIS A 218 25.19 -26.62 -1.18
CA HIS A 218 26.59 -27.12 -1.22
C HIS A 218 27.39 -26.79 0.04
N ALA A 219 26.99 -25.75 0.78
CA ALA A 219 27.61 -25.35 2.03
C ALA A 219 26.94 -25.99 3.26
N ASP A 220 25.98 -26.90 3.06
CA ASP A 220 25.14 -27.51 4.10
C ASP A 220 24.51 -26.46 5.05
N ILE A 221 24.07 -25.34 4.47
CA ILE A 221 23.33 -24.28 5.16
C ILE A 221 21.84 -24.54 5.00
N ASP A 222 21.11 -24.50 6.12
CA ASP A 222 19.66 -24.66 6.15
C ASP A 222 18.95 -23.59 5.32
N ILE A 223 18.00 -24.05 4.50
CA ILE A 223 17.10 -23.18 3.73
C ILE A 223 15.75 -23.23 4.43
N THR A 224 15.31 -22.10 4.97
CA THR A 224 13.99 -22.01 5.59
C THR A 224 12.96 -21.61 4.54
N LEU A 225 11.90 -22.39 4.41
CA LEU A 225 10.74 -22.10 3.58
C LEU A 225 9.62 -21.56 4.48
N GLN A 226 8.99 -20.45 4.09
CA GLN A 226 7.78 -19.95 4.73
C GLN A 226 6.67 -19.89 3.69
N ALA A 227 5.63 -20.69 3.91
CA ALA A 227 4.48 -20.84 3.03
C ALA A 227 3.27 -20.08 3.57
N THR A 228 2.62 -19.30 2.72
CA THR A 228 1.37 -18.58 3.01
C THR A 228 0.35 -18.93 1.95
N ALA A 229 -0.75 -19.57 2.35
CA ALA A 229 -1.86 -19.87 1.44
C ALA A 229 -2.74 -18.64 1.18
N ARG A 230 -3.40 -18.64 0.02
CA ARG A 230 -4.24 -17.55 -0.48
C ARG A 230 -5.53 -18.09 -1.12
N GLY A 231 -6.53 -17.20 -1.20
CA GLY A 231 -7.80 -17.49 -1.85
C GLY A 231 -8.60 -18.53 -1.07
N GLY A 232 -9.11 -19.55 -1.77
CA GLY A 232 -9.84 -20.67 -1.18
C GLY A 232 -8.97 -21.68 -0.45
N LEU A 233 -7.69 -21.40 -0.21
CA LEU A 233 -6.75 -22.32 0.46
C LEU A 233 -6.34 -21.80 1.84
N ALA A 234 -6.12 -22.75 2.75
CA ALA A 234 -5.44 -22.55 4.01
C ALA A 234 -4.33 -23.60 4.17
N ILE A 235 -3.33 -23.31 5.00
CA ILE A 235 -2.33 -24.31 5.43
C ILE A 235 -2.76 -24.82 6.80
N SER A 236 -3.08 -26.11 6.89
CA SER A 236 -3.31 -26.79 8.16
C SER A 236 -1.97 -27.24 8.76
N GLY A 237 -1.61 -26.79 9.96
CA GLY A 237 -0.35 -27.19 10.60
C GLY A 237 0.84 -26.30 10.25
N GLU A 238 2.03 -26.90 10.06
CA GLU A 238 3.29 -26.17 9.85
C GLU A 238 3.25 -25.39 8.53
N ARG A 239 3.48 -24.08 8.62
CA ARG A 239 3.65 -23.16 7.50
C ARG A 239 5.10 -22.88 7.17
N ILE A 240 6.00 -23.39 8.01
CA ILE A 240 7.43 -23.22 7.89
C ILE A 240 8.05 -24.61 7.84
N GLY A 241 9.04 -24.75 6.98
CA GLY A 241 9.83 -25.97 6.96
C GLY A 241 11.27 -25.67 6.63
N VAL A 242 12.17 -26.44 7.23
CA VAL A 242 13.60 -26.28 7.07
C VAL A 242 14.11 -27.38 6.15
N ALA A 243 14.56 -26.98 4.98
CA ALA A 243 15.29 -27.85 4.06
C ALA A 243 16.73 -27.96 4.55
N GLN A 244 17.07 -29.13 5.08
CA GLN A 244 18.41 -29.47 5.56
C GLN A 244 19.18 -30.27 4.51
N PHE A 245 20.49 -30.04 4.46
CA PHE A 245 21.38 -30.66 3.48
C PHE A 245 22.55 -31.35 4.16
N ARG A 246 23.04 -32.41 3.51
CA ARG A 246 24.30 -33.06 3.84
C ARG A 246 25.01 -33.43 2.56
N ASP A 247 26.24 -32.96 2.40
CA ASP A 247 27.04 -33.15 1.19
C ASP A 247 26.26 -32.71 -0.07
N GLY A 248 25.49 -31.63 0.06
CA GLY A 248 24.65 -31.11 -1.02
C GLY A 248 23.40 -31.93 -1.37
N THR A 249 23.06 -32.97 -0.61
CA THR A 249 21.82 -33.76 -0.77
C THR A 249 20.78 -33.32 0.26
N MET A 250 19.53 -33.14 -0.16
CA MET A 250 18.44 -32.83 0.78
C MET A 250 18.13 -34.06 1.64
N ILE A 251 18.10 -33.87 2.97
CA ILE A 251 17.91 -34.97 3.92
C ILE A 251 16.46 -35.47 3.88
N THR A 252 15.48 -34.56 3.96
CA THR A 252 14.05 -34.86 3.91
C THR A 252 13.30 -33.77 3.14
N PRO A 253 12.28 -34.15 2.35
CA PRO A 253 11.37 -33.17 1.75
C PRO A 253 10.66 -32.34 2.82
N VAL A 254 10.42 -31.08 2.51
CA VAL A 254 9.64 -30.17 3.34
C VAL A 254 8.18 -30.23 2.91
N ASN A 255 7.25 -30.42 3.85
CA ASN A 255 5.84 -30.65 3.53
C ASN A 255 4.95 -29.63 4.24
N PHE A 256 4.02 -29.04 3.48
CA PHE A 256 2.96 -28.16 4.00
C PHE A 256 1.61 -28.80 3.73
N GLN A 257 0.76 -28.93 4.74
CA GLN A 257 -0.58 -29.48 4.52
C GLN A 257 -1.55 -28.36 4.14
N LEU A 258 -2.20 -28.51 3.00
CA LEU A 258 -3.18 -27.57 2.45
C LEU A 258 -4.59 -28.10 2.65
N THR A 259 -5.51 -27.19 2.94
CA THR A 259 -6.96 -27.42 2.94
C THR A 259 -7.64 -26.43 2.02
N ALA A 260 -8.51 -26.92 1.14
CA ALA A 260 -9.38 -26.08 0.33
C ALA A 260 -10.72 -25.86 1.04
N GLY A 261 -11.17 -24.61 1.11
CA GLY A 261 -12.48 -24.25 1.62
C GLY A 261 -13.62 -24.59 0.67
N ALA A 262 -14.82 -24.11 1.00
CA ALA A 262 -16.06 -24.41 0.27
C ALA A 262 -16.22 -23.65 -1.06
N SER A 263 -15.39 -22.63 -1.32
CA SER A 263 -15.46 -21.81 -2.53
C SER A 263 -14.42 -22.24 -3.57
N CYS A 264 -14.85 -22.43 -4.81
CA CYS A 264 -13.96 -22.66 -5.95
C CYS A 264 -13.51 -21.35 -6.62
N ASP A 265 -12.42 -21.44 -7.38
CA ASP A 265 -11.93 -20.33 -8.19
C ASP A 265 -12.84 -20.08 -9.41
N ALA A 266 -12.92 -18.82 -9.85
CA ALA A 266 -13.64 -18.47 -11.06
C ALA A 266 -12.93 -19.02 -12.31
N PRO A 267 -13.66 -19.52 -13.32
CA PRO A 267 -13.06 -20.04 -14.55
C PRO A 267 -12.12 -19.03 -15.21
N GLY A 268 -10.86 -19.42 -15.42
CA GLY A 268 -9.85 -18.58 -16.09
C GLY A 268 -9.19 -17.50 -15.22
N GLN A 269 -9.53 -17.41 -13.93
CA GLN A 269 -8.91 -16.49 -12.97
C GLN A 269 -8.65 -17.22 -11.64
N PRO A 270 -7.59 -18.04 -11.54
CA PRO A 270 -7.22 -18.66 -10.27
C PRO A 270 -6.82 -17.58 -9.27
N THR A 271 -7.56 -17.48 -8.18
CA THR A 271 -7.26 -16.57 -7.06
C THR A 271 -6.58 -17.30 -5.91
N SER A 272 -6.56 -18.64 -5.97
CA SER A 272 -5.97 -19.51 -4.96
C SER A 272 -4.53 -19.90 -5.28
N GLY A 273 -3.72 -20.02 -4.24
CA GLY A 273 -2.31 -20.37 -4.37
C GLY A 273 -1.57 -20.38 -3.04
N VAL A 274 -0.27 -20.64 -3.12
CA VAL A 274 0.66 -20.59 -1.98
C VAL A 274 1.86 -19.73 -2.36
N HIS A 275 2.08 -18.67 -1.60
CA HIS A 275 3.32 -17.91 -1.65
C HIS A 275 4.38 -18.62 -0.81
N VAL A 276 5.59 -18.80 -1.33
CA VAL A 276 6.70 -19.37 -0.56
C VAL A 276 7.92 -18.44 -0.58
N ASP A 277 8.30 -17.98 0.60
CA ASP A 277 9.53 -17.27 0.89
C ASP A 277 10.66 -18.26 1.19
N PHE A 278 11.83 -18.07 0.58
CA PHE A 278 13.05 -18.82 0.88
C PHE A 278 14.02 -17.93 1.64
N LEU A 279 14.34 -18.29 2.88
CA LEU A 279 15.26 -17.57 3.72
C LEU A 279 16.54 -18.39 3.93
N VAL A 280 17.68 -17.72 3.81
CA VAL A 280 19.01 -18.27 4.14
C VAL A 280 19.64 -17.32 5.14
N LYS A 281 19.96 -17.81 6.35
CA LYS A 281 20.44 -16.98 7.47
C LYS A 281 19.54 -15.78 7.76
N GLY A 282 18.22 -15.99 7.69
CA GLY A 282 17.22 -14.95 7.93
C GLY A 282 16.94 -13.98 6.78
N GLU A 283 17.74 -13.97 5.72
CA GLU A 283 17.48 -13.10 4.57
C GLU A 283 16.63 -13.82 3.53
N SER A 284 15.53 -13.20 3.10
CA SER A 284 14.76 -13.71 1.95
C SER A 284 15.62 -13.63 0.69
N VAL A 285 16.02 -14.78 0.14
CA VAL A 285 16.87 -14.90 -1.05
C VAL A 285 16.07 -15.21 -2.31
N HIS A 286 14.90 -15.83 -2.17
CA HIS A 286 14.02 -16.17 -3.28
C HIS A 286 12.55 -16.18 -2.82
N GLN A 287 11.64 -15.99 -3.76
CA GLN A 287 10.19 -16.06 -3.54
C GLN A 287 9.54 -16.70 -4.76
N VAL A 288 8.58 -17.59 -4.52
CA VAL A 288 7.78 -18.19 -5.59
C VAL A 288 6.30 -18.08 -5.25
N GLU A 289 5.49 -17.86 -6.29
CA GLU A 289 4.04 -17.95 -6.19
C GLU A 289 3.59 -19.25 -6.87
N LEU A 290 2.97 -20.15 -6.11
CA LEU A 290 2.45 -21.41 -6.60
C LEU A 290 0.95 -21.27 -6.79
N THR A 291 0.51 -21.10 -8.03
CA THR A 291 -0.92 -21.09 -8.35
C THR A 291 -1.49 -22.49 -8.16
N ILE A 292 -2.56 -22.61 -7.38
CA ILE A 292 -3.28 -23.87 -7.16
C ILE A 292 -4.76 -23.61 -7.44
N LEU A 293 -5.29 -24.27 -8.47
CA LEU A 293 -6.69 -24.11 -8.86
C LEU A 293 -7.61 -24.88 -7.90
N VAL A 294 -8.52 -24.18 -7.23
CA VAL A 294 -9.55 -24.82 -6.41
C VAL A 294 -10.78 -25.12 -7.26
N VAL A 295 -11.10 -26.40 -7.46
CA VAL A 295 -12.19 -26.88 -8.33
C VAL A 295 -13.39 -27.42 -7.56
N ALA A 296 -14.59 -27.32 -8.14
CA ALA A 296 -15.83 -27.65 -7.44
C ALA A 296 -16.10 -29.16 -7.35
N SER A 297 -15.59 -29.96 -8.30
CA SER A 297 -15.95 -31.38 -8.40
C SER A 297 -14.79 -32.28 -8.84
N ALA A 298 -14.92 -33.59 -8.55
CA ALA A 298 -13.97 -34.59 -9.02
C ALA A 298 -13.95 -34.70 -10.56
N ALA A 299 -15.09 -34.49 -11.22
CA ALA A 299 -15.17 -34.49 -12.68
C ALA A 299 -14.35 -33.35 -13.32
N GLU A 300 -14.34 -32.17 -12.69
CA GLU A 300 -13.48 -31.05 -13.11
C GLU A 300 -12.01 -31.38 -12.89
N LEU A 301 -11.67 -31.96 -11.74
CA LEU A 301 -10.31 -32.41 -11.44
C LEU A 301 -9.83 -33.44 -12.48
N ASP A 302 -10.70 -34.38 -12.87
CA ASP A 302 -10.37 -35.44 -13.83
C ASP A 302 -10.24 -34.95 -15.27
N ALA A 303 -10.97 -33.89 -15.61
CA ALA A 303 -10.91 -33.24 -16.92
C ALA A 303 -9.63 -32.42 -17.12
N LEU A 304 -8.88 -32.13 -16.05
CA LEU A 304 -7.59 -31.45 -16.16
C LEU A 304 -6.54 -32.39 -16.77
N PRO A 305 -5.75 -31.91 -17.74
CA PRO A 305 -4.68 -32.71 -18.32
C PRO A 305 -3.68 -33.14 -17.22
N PRO A 306 -3.14 -34.37 -17.27
CA PRO A 306 -1.98 -34.74 -16.47
C PRO A 306 -0.78 -33.92 -16.98
N THR A 307 -0.58 -32.76 -16.34
CA THR A 307 0.49 -31.77 -16.47
C THR A 307 1.05 -31.43 -17.86
N ALA A 308 0.96 -30.15 -18.21
CA ALA A 308 2.13 -29.43 -18.72
C ALA A 308 2.27 -28.20 -17.83
N ALA A 309 3.38 -28.07 -17.11
CA ALA A 309 3.71 -26.87 -16.36
C ALA A 309 3.44 -25.63 -17.24
N PRO A 310 2.79 -24.55 -16.76
CA PRO A 310 3.14 -23.26 -17.31
C PRO A 310 4.63 -23.11 -17.06
N ALA A 311 5.39 -22.99 -18.15
CA ALA A 311 6.80 -22.68 -18.13
C ALA A 311 7.00 -21.27 -17.55
N ASN A 312 6.76 -21.09 -16.25
CA ASN A 312 7.34 -19.99 -15.49
C ASN A 312 8.80 -20.37 -15.16
N GLN A 313 9.56 -20.67 -16.22
CA GLN A 313 11.00 -20.48 -16.16
C GLN A 313 11.21 -18.97 -16.06
N VAL A 314 11.35 -18.46 -14.84
CA VAL A 314 11.99 -17.17 -14.64
C VAL A 314 13.49 -17.45 -14.65
N PRO A 315 14.23 -17.11 -15.73
CA PRO A 315 15.67 -17.13 -15.64
C PRO A 315 16.11 -15.93 -14.79
N LEU A 316 17.11 -16.10 -13.91
CA LEU A 316 18.41 -15.44 -14.05
C LEU A 316 19.33 -15.60 -12.83
N ALA A 317 20.61 -15.63 -13.15
CA ALA A 317 21.80 -15.76 -12.31
C ALA A 317 22.00 -14.58 -11.33
N LEU A 318 22.68 -14.72 -10.18
CA LEU A 318 24.12 -14.99 -10.01
C LEU A 318 24.45 -15.20 -8.51
N LEU A 319 25.67 -15.70 -8.27
CA LEU A 319 26.16 -16.50 -7.15
C LEU A 319 27.03 -15.71 -6.12
N GLY A 320 26.81 -14.41 -5.90
CA GLY A 320 27.77 -13.56 -5.15
C GLY A 320 27.47 -13.23 -3.68
N ASP A 321 26.20 -13.17 -3.27
CA ASP A 321 25.84 -12.30 -2.14
C ASP A 321 25.60 -13.00 -0.80
N ALA A 322 25.37 -14.32 -0.73
CA ALA A 322 25.23 -15.00 0.57
C ALA A 322 26.54 -14.98 1.39
N LEU A 323 27.69 -14.79 0.72
CA LEU A 323 29.01 -14.61 1.34
C LEU A 323 29.40 -13.13 1.51
N SER A 324 28.66 -12.20 0.89
CA SER A 324 28.93 -10.75 0.88
C SER A 324 27.85 -9.93 1.59
N ALA A 325 26.77 -10.56 2.04
CA ALA A 325 25.70 -9.93 2.79
C ALA A 325 26.30 -9.25 4.03
N PRO A 326 25.89 -8.01 4.34
CA PRO A 326 26.25 -7.41 5.63
C PRO A 326 25.84 -8.39 6.74
N PRO A 327 26.61 -8.44 7.85
CA PRO A 327 26.20 -9.26 8.99
C PRO A 327 24.75 -8.92 9.33
N PRO A 328 23.89 -9.94 9.57
CA PRO A 328 22.51 -9.70 9.91
C PRO A 328 22.46 -8.78 11.13
N PRO A 329 21.48 -7.85 11.21
CA PRO A 329 21.28 -7.11 12.44
C PRO A 329 21.10 -8.10 13.59
N GLU A 330 21.68 -7.77 14.73
CA GLU A 330 21.67 -8.62 15.93
C GLU A 330 20.26 -9.12 16.26
N HIS A 331 19.27 -8.23 16.13
CA HIS A 331 17.85 -8.54 16.28
C HIS A 331 17.06 -8.16 15.03
N ARG A 332 16.36 -9.15 14.47
CA ARG A 332 15.39 -8.96 13.38
C ARG A 332 14.09 -9.67 13.69
N LEU A 333 12.98 -8.99 13.48
CA LEU A 333 11.66 -9.61 13.52
C LEU A 333 11.05 -9.61 12.12
N HIS A 334 10.70 -10.79 11.63
CA HIS A 334 9.83 -10.93 10.48
C HIS A 334 8.39 -11.01 10.95
N VAL A 335 7.55 -10.14 10.41
CA VAL A 335 6.11 -10.08 10.69
C VAL A 335 5.38 -10.40 9.40
N SER A 336 4.65 -11.51 9.37
CA SER A 336 3.84 -11.91 8.23
C SER A 336 2.38 -11.57 8.53
N LEU A 337 1.79 -10.71 7.69
CA LEU A 337 0.39 -10.30 7.77
C LEU A 337 -0.40 -11.03 6.69
N SER A 338 -1.54 -11.61 7.06
CA SER A 338 -2.42 -12.32 6.12
C SER A 338 -3.86 -12.38 6.64
N PHE A 339 -4.75 -12.93 5.82
CA PHE A 339 -6.08 -13.35 6.25
C PHE A 339 -6.21 -14.87 6.08
N ASP A 340 -6.62 -15.56 7.15
CA ASP A 340 -6.87 -17.00 7.15
C ASP A 340 -8.37 -17.22 7.37
N GLY A 341 -9.09 -17.78 6.39
CA GLY A 341 -10.54 -17.92 6.47
C GLY A 341 -11.33 -16.60 6.56
N GLY A 342 -10.69 -15.45 6.32
CA GLY A 342 -11.28 -14.11 6.47
C GLY A 342 -10.83 -13.37 7.73
N ASP A 343 -10.19 -14.07 8.66
CA ASP A 343 -9.71 -13.52 9.92
C ASP A 343 -8.27 -13.04 9.82
N PHE A 344 -7.96 -11.91 10.44
CA PHE A 344 -6.64 -11.32 10.40
C PHE A 344 -5.61 -12.15 11.18
N CYS A 345 -4.45 -12.39 10.57
CA CYS A 345 -3.40 -13.21 11.14
C CYS A 345 -2.06 -12.46 11.15
N ILE A 346 -1.37 -12.52 12.30
CA ILE A 346 0.02 -12.10 12.48
C ILE A 346 0.87 -13.32 12.80
N GLU A 347 1.88 -13.56 11.98
CA GLU A 347 2.94 -14.53 12.26
C GLU A 347 4.23 -13.76 12.58
N LEU A 348 4.85 -14.10 13.70
CA LEU A 348 6.10 -13.50 14.17
C LEU A 348 7.22 -14.53 14.07
N ARG A 349 8.36 -14.12 13.51
CA ARG A 349 9.61 -14.87 13.58
C ARG A 349 10.72 -13.95 14.03
N HIS A 350 11.23 -14.18 15.23
CA HIS A 350 12.34 -13.43 15.78
C HIS A 350 13.64 -14.16 15.46
N LEU A 351 14.55 -13.45 14.80
CA LEU A 351 15.89 -13.91 14.53
C LEU A 351 16.90 -13.14 15.36
N ARG A 352 17.84 -13.89 15.96
CA ARG A 352 19.02 -13.35 16.62
C ARG A 352 20.26 -13.82 15.87
N ASP A 353 21.08 -12.88 15.43
CA ASP A 353 22.29 -13.15 14.63
C ASP A 353 22.02 -14.00 13.36
N GLY A 354 20.81 -13.90 12.80
CA GLY A 354 20.37 -14.64 11.62
C GLY A 354 19.80 -16.04 11.90
N GLU A 355 19.81 -16.49 13.15
CA GLU A 355 19.22 -17.75 13.60
C GLU A 355 17.84 -17.53 14.22
N VAL A 356 16.91 -18.47 14.02
CA VAL A 356 15.54 -18.35 14.56
C VAL A 356 15.57 -18.58 16.08
N GLU A 357 15.16 -17.57 16.84
CA GLU A 357 15.06 -17.64 18.30
C GLU A 357 13.66 -18.06 18.75
N SER A 358 12.62 -17.47 18.14
CA SER A 358 11.23 -17.89 18.39
C SER A 358 10.35 -17.65 17.17
N GLU A 359 9.20 -18.34 17.19
CA GLU A 359 8.20 -18.25 16.15
C GLU A 359 6.80 -18.45 16.75
N ASP A 360 5.90 -17.52 16.46
CA ASP A 360 4.57 -17.48 17.06
C ASP A 360 3.52 -17.06 16.03
N ARG A 361 2.32 -17.65 16.12
CA ARG A 361 1.18 -17.34 15.24
C ARG A 361 0.01 -16.84 16.08
N PHE A 362 -0.59 -15.75 15.64
CA PHE A 362 -1.73 -15.11 16.26
C PHE A 362 -2.82 -14.93 15.21
N VAL A 363 -3.93 -15.65 15.38
CA VAL A 363 -5.12 -15.51 14.53
C VAL A 363 -6.17 -14.78 15.35
N SER A 364 -6.62 -13.64 14.84
CA SER A 364 -7.70 -12.86 15.44
C SER A 364 -9.03 -13.61 15.30
N ASP A 365 -9.92 -13.49 16.28
CA ASP A 365 -11.30 -14.00 16.18
C ASP A 365 -12.33 -12.89 15.90
N GLY A 366 -11.84 -11.66 15.77
CA GLY A 366 -12.67 -10.47 15.74
C GLY A 366 -12.26 -9.44 14.70
N ILE A 367 -11.11 -9.53 14.03
CA ILE A 367 -10.62 -8.51 13.10
C ILE A 367 -10.70 -9.00 11.66
N ASP A 368 -11.63 -8.42 10.92
CA ASP A 368 -11.74 -8.58 9.47
C ASP A 368 -11.23 -7.33 8.72
N ARG A 369 -11.30 -7.38 7.40
CA ARG A 369 -10.92 -6.25 6.51
C ARG A 369 -11.71 -4.98 6.80
N GLY A 370 -13.01 -5.09 7.06
CA GLY A 370 -13.89 -3.95 7.29
C GLY A 370 -13.57 -3.23 8.60
N LYS A 371 -13.24 -3.98 9.65
CA LYS A 371 -12.79 -3.43 10.94
C LYS A 371 -11.43 -2.75 10.84
N LEU A 372 -10.48 -3.34 10.11
CA LEU A 372 -9.20 -2.66 9.85
C LEU A 372 -9.40 -1.37 9.06
N GLU A 373 -10.30 -1.37 8.08
CA GLU A 373 -10.65 -0.15 7.34
C GLU A 373 -11.27 0.92 8.25
N ALA A 374 -12.21 0.53 9.11
CA ALA A 374 -12.82 1.42 10.11
C ALA A 374 -11.76 2.00 11.08
N LEU A 375 -10.82 1.17 11.54
CA LEU A 375 -9.70 1.61 12.37
C LEU A 375 -8.83 2.65 11.65
N MET A 376 -8.46 2.39 10.39
CA MET A 376 -7.70 3.37 9.59
C MET A 376 -8.47 4.68 9.39
N ASN A 377 -9.79 4.62 9.28
CA ASN A 377 -10.64 5.81 9.23
C ASN A 377 -10.63 6.59 10.56
N GLY A 378 -10.61 5.89 11.71
CA GLY A 378 -10.47 6.50 13.03
C GLY A 378 -9.10 7.16 13.24
N VAL A 379 -8.02 6.44 12.90
CA VAL A 379 -6.64 6.96 12.92
C VAL A 379 -6.51 8.22 12.08
N ARG A 380 -7.14 8.26 10.89
CA ARG A 380 -7.23 9.47 10.07
C ARG A 380 -7.90 10.62 10.84
N GLY A 381 -9.03 10.36 11.48
CA GLY A 381 -9.78 11.38 12.22
C GLY A 381 -8.95 12.07 13.30
N GLU A 382 -8.14 11.31 14.04
CA GLU A 382 -7.22 11.84 15.06
C GLU A 382 -6.11 12.73 14.48
N LEU A 383 -5.71 12.50 13.22
CA LEU A 383 -4.65 13.25 12.55
C LEU A 383 -5.15 14.51 11.83
N GLU A 384 -6.45 14.61 11.51
CA GLU A 384 -7.03 15.73 10.77
C GLU A 384 -6.64 17.12 11.34
N PRO A 385 -6.65 17.34 12.68
CA PRO A 385 -6.25 18.63 13.25
C PRO A 385 -4.80 19.04 12.97
N CYS A 386 -3.91 18.10 12.58
CA CYS A 386 -2.53 18.40 12.23
C CYS A 386 -2.44 19.29 10.98
N TYR A 387 -3.36 19.10 10.03
CA TYR A 387 -3.25 19.66 8.68
C TYR A 387 -3.74 21.10 8.58
N GLU A 388 -4.54 21.56 9.55
CA GLU A 388 -5.18 22.88 9.53
C GLU A 388 -4.27 24.01 10.01
N SER A 389 -3.13 23.67 10.64
CA SER A 389 -2.19 24.67 11.14
C SER A 389 -1.57 25.48 10.01
N LYS A 390 -1.52 26.81 10.14
CA LYS A 390 -0.81 27.69 9.18
C LYS A 390 0.67 27.30 9.03
N VAL A 391 1.29 26.76 10.09
CA VAL A 391 2.67 26.27 10.09
C VAL A 391 2.84 25.09 9.12
N TRP A 392 1.78 24.30 8.88
CA TRP A 392 1.79 23.16 7.97
C TRP A 392 2.00 23.55 6.49
N ARG A 393 1.87 24.83 6.14
CA ARG A 393 2.16 25.29 4.77
C ARG A 393 3.63 25.64 4.57
N THR A 394 4.27 26.23 5.57
CA THR A 394 5.59 26.87 5.41
C THR A 394 6.71 26.20 6.19
N PHE A 395 6.42 25.22 7.06
CA PHE A 395 7.43 24.55 7.85
C PHE A 395 8.41 23.75 6.98
N ASP A 396 9.70 23.97 7.18
CA ASP A 396 10.81 23.41 6.39
C ASP A 396 11.55 22.25 7.10
N GLY A 397 11.14 21.88 8.32
CA GLY A 397 11.81 20.84 9.11
C GLY A 397 12.87 21.36 10.08
N ARG A 398 13.07 22.68 10.18
CA ARG A 398 14.01 23.30 11.11
C ARG A 398 13.27 24.02 12.23
N LEU A 399 13.74 23.81 13.45
CA LEU A 399 13.28 24.61 14.58
C LEU A 399 13.96 25.98 14.56
N PRO A 400 13.25 27.07 14.90
CA PRO A 400 13.89 28.34 15.17
C PRO A 400 14.82 28.22 16.39
N ALA A 401 15.90 29.00 16.40
CA ALA A 401 16.79 29.14 17.55
C ALA A 401 16.63 30.57 18.13
N PRO A 402 16.14 30.73 19.37
CA PRO A 402 15.72 29.70 20.33
C PRO A 402 14.38 29.03 19.96
N PRO A 403 14.08 27.81 20.45
CA PRO A 403 12.88 27.04 20.10
C PRO A 403 11.63 27.60 20.79
N THR A 404 11.26 28.81 20.41
CA THR A 404 10.11 29.55 20.95
C THR A 404 9.25 30.07 19.80
N GLY A 405 7.97 30.37 20.09
CA GLY A 405 7.04 30.92 19.11
C GLY A 405 6.11 29.89 18.47
N PRO A 406 5.49 30.23 17.33
CA PRO A 406 4.35 29.47 16.79
C PRO A 406 4.73 28.10 16.22
N VAL A 407 5.94 27.92 15.70
CA VAL A 407 6.38 26.66 15.09
C VAL A 407 6.54 25.54 16.14
N PRO A 408 7.33 25.70 17.22
CA PRO A 408 7.41 24.69 18.28
C PRO A 408 6.05 24.35 18.91
N VAL A 409 5.17 25.35 19.12
CA VAL A 409 3.81 25.13 19.65
C VAL A 409 2.97 24.29 18.68
N ALA A 410 3.03 24.59 17.38
CA ALA A 410 2.33 23.80 16.37
C ALA A 410 2.85 22.36 16.30
N LEU A 411 4.17 22.16 16.34
CA LEU A 411 4.77 20.83 16.35
C LEU A 411 4.42 20.03 17.60
N GLY A 412 4.35 20.67 18.77
CA GLY A 412 3.88 20.02 20.00
C GLY A 412 2.42 19.55 19.90
N ARG A 413 1.55 20.35 19.25
CA ARG A 413 0.16 19.93 18.95
C ARG A 413 0.12 18.78 17.95
N THR A 414 0.90 18.86 16.87
CA THR A 414 1.02 17.75 15.91
C THR A 414 1.48 16.47 16.61
N LEU A 415 2.49 16.55 17.46
CA LEU A 415 3.00 15.40 18.21
C LEU A 415 1.92 14.76 19.10
N ALA A 416 1.10 15.58 19.77
CA ALA A 416 -0.03 15.12 20.57
C ALA A 416 -1.11 14.42 19.74
N CYS A 417 -1.44 14.94 18.55
CA CYS A 417 -2.36 14.29 17.61
C CYS A 417 -1.80 12.97 17.08
N VAL A 418 -0.51 12.92 16.72
CA VAL A 418 0.14 11.69 16.26
C VAL A 418 0.18 10.63 17.36
N ALA A 419 0.39 11.03 18.62
CA ALA A 419 0.31 10.12 19.76
C ALA A 419 -1.13 9.59 19.96
N ALA A 420 -2.16 10.43 19.80
CA ALA A 420 -3.56 9.99 19.92
C ALA A 420 -3.94 9.00 18.82
N ALA A 421 -3.56 9.29 17.57
CA ALA A 421 -3.76 8.39 16.44
C ALA A 421 -3.01 7.06 16.63
N GLY A 422 -1.77 7.13 17.13
CA GLY A 422 -0.94 5.97 17.44
C GLY A 422 -1.47 5.11 18.58
N ALA A 423 -2.03 5.75 19.62
CA ALA A 423 -2.65 5.08 20.77
C ALA A 423 -3.95 4.41 20.35
N LEU A 424 -4.80 5.10 19.58
CA LEU A 424 -5.99 4.50 18.98
C LEU A 424 -5.64 3.25 18.15
N LEU A 425 -4.62 3.33 17.30
CA LEU A 425 -4.14 2.17 16.53
C LEU A 425 -3.72 1.01 17.46
N ASN A 426 -2.91 1.31 18.47
CA ASN A 426 -2.43 0.31 19.44
C ASN A 426 -3.60 -0.33 20.20
N ASP A 427 -4.47 0.49 20.78
CA ASP A 427 -5.53 0.06 21.67
C ASP A 427 -6.59 -0.75 20.92
N SER A 428 -7.01 -0.29 19.73
CA SER A 428 -7.98 -1.04 18.91
C SER A 428 -7.43 -2.36 18.38
N LEU A 429 -6.12 -2.48 18.11
CA LEU A 429 -5.53 -3.78 17.80
C LEU A 429 -5.50 -4.68 19.04
N ARG A 430 -5.30 -4.12 20.23
CA ARG A 430 -5.24 -4.85 21.51
C ARG A 430 -6.59 -5.23 22.09
N GLU A 431 -7.70 -4.74 21.52
CA GLU A 431 -9.04 -5.25 21.85
C GLU A 431 -9.20 -6.73 21.49
N ASP A 432 -8.41 -7.22 20.54
CA ASP A 432 -8.29 -8.64 20.21
C ASP A 432 -7.15 -9.29 21.03
N ASP A 433 -7.47 -10.35 21.77
CA ASP A 433 -6.52 -11.05 22.63
C ASP A 433 -5.30 -11.62 21.88
N ALA A 434 -5.49 -12.11 20.65
CA ALA A 434 -4.40 -12.68 19.87
C ALA A 434 -3.43 -11.59 19.41
N LEU A 435 -3.96 -10.47 18.92
CA LEU A 435 -3.15 -9.33 18.51
C LEU A 435 -2.51 -8.61 19.70
N ALA A 436 -3.18 -8.54 20.84
CA ALA A 436 -2.59 -8.03 22.07
C ALA A 436 -1.35 -8.80 22.47
N ARG A 437 -1.41 -10.14 22.48
CA ARG A 437 -0.24 -11.00 22.74
C ARG A 437 0.86 -10.82 21.71
N ALA A 438 0.52 -10.64 20.43
CA ALA A 438 1.51 -10.39 19.38
C ALA A 438 2.25 -9.07 19.63
N LEU A 439 1.52 -7.99 19.94
CA LEU A 439 2.11 -6.69 20.22
C LEU A 439 2.92 -6.70 21.53
N ASP A 440 2.45 -7.40 22.56
CA ASP A 440 3.20 -7.58 23.82
C ASP A 440 4.50 -8.34 23.63
N TYR A 441 4.49 -9.38 22.79
CA TYR A 441 5.72 -10.07 22.42
C TYR A 441 6.73 -9.10 21.80
N ILE A 442 6.30 -8.31 20.80
CA ILE A 442 7.17 -7.35 20.11
C ILE A 442 7.76 -6.35 21.10
N GLU A 443 6.91 -5.80 21.97
CA GLU A 443 7.29 -4.80 22.96
C GLU A 443 8.25 -5.32 24.03
N ALA A 444 8.14 -6.60 24.41
CA ALA A 444 8.97 -7.23 25.41
C ALA A 444 10.28 -7.82 24.84
N ALA A 445 10.24 -8.36 23.62
CA ALA A 445 11.34 -9.15 23.06
C ALA A 445 12.34 -8.34 22.26
N LEU A 446 11.94 -7.22 21.64
CA LEU A 446 12.81 -6.47 20.73
C LEU A 446 13.51 -5.28 21.39
N PRO A 447 14.85 -5.23 21.38
CA PRO A 447 15.57 -4.03 21.79
C PRO A 447 15.36 -2.87 20.80
N GLN A 448 15.59 -1.64 21.28
CA GLN A 448 15.58 -0.45 20.44
C GLN A 448 16.66 -0.56 19.34
N GLY A 449 16.30 -0.21 18.10
CA GLY A 449 17.16 -0.31 16.93
C GLY A 449 17.00 -1.61 16.15
N SER A 450 16.23 -2.58 16.67
CA SER A 450 15.88 -3.80 15.93
C SER A 450 15.21 -3.49 14.60
N VAL A 451 15.41 -4.38 13.62
CA VAL A 451 14.75 -4.29 12.31
C VAL A 451 13.46 -5.11 12.34
N ILE A 452 12.35 -4.50 11.92
CA ILE A 452 11.07 -5.19 11.74
C ILE A 452 10.77 -5.22 10.24
N THR A 453 10.81 -6.41 9.64
CA THR A 453 10.46 -6.66 8.23
C THR A 453 9.03 -7.19 8.16
N ILE A 454 8.12 -6.40 7.62
CA ILE A 454 6.69 -6.71 7.54
C ILE A 454 6.35 -7.22 6.13
N ALA A 455 6.01 -8.49 6.00
CA ALA A 455 5.56 -9.09 4.75
C ALA A 455 4.04 -9.10 4.68
N THR A 456 3.48 -8.60 3.59
CA THR A 456 2.02 -8.45 3.42
C THR A 456 1.62 -8.52 1.95
N ASP A 457 0.38 -8.92 1.69
CA ASP A 457 -0.20 -8.90 0.33
C ASP A 457 -0.86 -7.55 0.06
N ASP A 458 -1.61 -7.08 1.05
CA ASP A 458 -2.50 -5.93 0.93
C ASP A 458 -2.84 -5.24 2.26
N VAL A 459 -2.33 -5.71 3.40
CA VAL A 459 -2.53 -5.04 4.69
C VAL A 459 -1.38 -4.08 4.96
N PHE A 460 -1.66 -2.79 4.91
CA PHE A 460 -0.71 -1.74 5.21
C PHE A 460 -1.22 -0.91 6.39
N LEU A 461 -0.58 -1.06 7.55
CA LEU A 461 -0.83 -0.26 8.75
C LEU A 461 0.30 0.75 8.92
N PRO A 462 0.05 1.94 9.52
CA PRO A 462 1.08 2.95 9.72
C PRO A 462 1.89 2.63 10.99
N TRP A 463 2.66 1.55 10.93
CA TRP A 463 3.43 1.02 12.05
C TRP A 463 4.38 2.05 12.68
N GLU A 464 4.86 3.02 11.90
CA GLU A 464 5.71 4.09 12.40
C GLU A 464 5.06 4.96 13.48
N ILE A 465 3.74 5.19 13.42
CA ILE A 465 3.02 6.03 14.39
C ILE A 465 2.45 5.23 15.55
N LEU A 466 2.54 3.89 15.55
CA LEU A 466 2.01 3.06 16.64
C LEU A 466 2.60 3.52 17.97
N TYR A 467 1.73 3.83 18.92
CA TYR A 467 2.07 4.39 20.22
C TYR A 467 1.58 3.48 21.34
N PRO A 468 2.46 2.72 22.01
CA PRO A 468 2.06 1.67 22.94
C PRO A 468 1.66 2.18 24.34
N ARG A 469 1.57 3.49 24.53
CA ARG A 469 1.17 4.09 25.82
C ARG A 469 -0.21 4.70 25.68
N GLU A 470 -0.97 4.66 26.77
CA GLU A 470 -2.23 5.37 26.84
C GLU A 470 -2.03 6.87 26.57
N TRP A 471 -2.79 7.39 25.60
CA TRP A 471 -2.81 8.80 25.30
C TRP A 471 -4.09 9.17 24.56
N SER A 472 -4.71 10.28 24.94
CA SER A 472 -5.87 10.83 24.21
C SER A 472 -5.77 12.33 24.04
N ALA A 473 -6.15 12.80 22.85
CA ALA A 473 -6.27 14.23 22.58
C ALA A 473 -7.26 14.92 23.53
N GLY A 474 -8.33 14.22 23.94
CA GLY A 474 -9.41 14.72 24.79
C GLY A 474 -9.09 14.79 26.29
N TRP A 475 -7.90 14.33 26.72
CA TRP A 475 -7.50 14.41 28.11
C TRP A 475 -7.35 15.85 28.62
N THR A 476 -7.69 16.03 29.90
CA THR A 476 -7.45 17.26 30.67
C THR A 476 -5.95 17.54 30.80
N ASP A 477 -5.60 18.78 31.16
CA ASP A 477 -4.20 19.16 31.39
C ASP A 477 -3.59 18.37 32.55
N GLU A 478 -4.36 18.07 33.60
CA GLU A 478 -3.92 17.22 34.71
C GLU A 478 -3.62 15.79 34.26
N GLN A 479 -4.46 15.19 33.42
CA GLN A 479 -4.23 13.86 32.86
C GLN A 479 -2.99 13.83 31.95
N LYS A 480 -2.83 14.83 31.08
CA LYS A 480 -1.63 14.97 30.22
C LYS A 480 -0.36 15.21 31.04
N ALA A 481 -0.46 15.90 32.17
CA ALA A 481 0.66 16.10 33.08
C ALA A 481 1.02 14.82 33.85
N ALA A 482 0.04 14.00 34.24
CA ALA A 482 0.25 12.72 34.89
C ALA A 482 0.80 11.65 33.94
N HIS A 483 0.46 11.74 32.65
CA HIS A 483 0.90 10.83 31.59
C HIS A 483 1.61 11.61 30.50
N PRO A 484 2.82 12.15 30.76
CA PRO A 484 3.51 13.01 29.81
C PRO A 484 3.82 12.27 28.52
N LEU A 485 3.60 12.96 27.39
CA LEU A 485 3.89 12.42 26.06
C LEU A 485 5.39 12.13 25.93
N ASP A 486 5.70 10.89 25.62
CA ASP A 486 7.07 10.43 25.34
C ASP A 486 7.25 10.11 23.86
N ALA A 487 7.93 10.99 23.14
CA ALA A 487 8.20 10.83 21.71
C ALA A 487 9.09 9.60 21.41
N SER A 488 9.85 9.08 22.37
CA SER A 488 10.67 7.89 22.16
C SER A 488 9.87 6.60 22.15
N ALA A 489 8.60 6.62 22.61
CA ALA A 489 7.75 5.44 22.68
C ALA A 489 7.14 5.02 21.33
N PHE A 490 7.09 5.92 20.33
CA PHE A 490 6.63 5.56 18.99
C PHE A 490 7.47 4.42 18.39
N TRP A 491 6.81 3.47 17.76
CA TRP A 491 7.49 2.38 17.06
C TRP A 491 8.45 2.87 15.98
N GLY A 492 8.10 3.92 15.23
CA GLY A 492 9.01 4.53 14.24
C GLY A 492 10.24 5.21 14.85
N ALA A 493 10.25 5.47 16.16
CA ALA A 493 11.42 5.94 16.91
C ALA A 493 12.23 4.78 17.52
N ARG A 494 11.57 3.65 17.80
CA ARG A 494 12.18 2.48 18.43
C ARG A 494 12.78 1.50 17.44
N TYR A 495 12.11 1.25 16.33
CA TYR A 495 12.44 0.17 15.40
C TYR A 495 12.67 0.68 13.98
N ALA A 496 13.57 0.01 13.27
CA ALA A 496 13.77 0.19 11.84
C ALA A 496 12.76 -0.67 11.08
N ILE A 497 11.67 -0.04 10.63
CA ILE A 497 10.54 -0.73 10.01
C ILE A 497 10.66 -0.67 8.48
N GLU A 498 10.50 -1.81 7.83
CA GLU A 498 10.37 -1.96 6.38
C GLU A 498 9.23 -2.91 6.04
N THR A 499 8.53 -2.65 4.94
CA THR A 499 7.42 -3.48 4.45
C THR A 499 7.75 -4.06 3.08
N VAL A 500 7.44 -5.33 2.89
CA VAL A 500 7.62 -6.06 1.64
C VAL A 500 6.26 -6.54 1.14
N GLN A 501 5.92 -6.16 -0.09
CA GLN A 501 4.74 -6.69 -0.76
C GLN A 501 5.06 -8.03 -1.43
N ARG A 502 4.34 -9.08 -1.05
CA ARG A 502 4.50 -10.41 -1.65
C ARG A 502 3.93 -10.47 -3.08
N GLY A 503 4.35 -11.49 -3.84
CA GLY A 503 3.70 -11.88 -5.10
C GLY A 503 4.00 -11.02 -6.34
N SER A 504 5.03 -10.17 -6.32
CA SER A 504 5.35 -9.29 -7.46
C SER A 504 6.80 -9.44 -7.96
N GLY A 505 7.12 -10.55 -8.63
CA GLY A 505 8.44 -10.78 -9.24
C GLY A 505 9.56 -11.11 -8.23
N SER A 506 10.77 -11.42 -8.73
CA SER A 506 11.91 -11.83 -7.90
C SER A 506 12.53 -10.63 -7.16
N LEU A 507 12.20 -10.47 -5.87
CA LEU A 507 12.81 -9.44 -5.01
C LEU A 507 14.34 -9.54 -4.93
N GLY A 508 14.88 -10.76 -4.89
CA GLY A 508 16.33 -10.99 -4.90
C GLY A 508 16.98 -10.48 -6.19
N GLY A 509 16.38 -10.81 -7.35
CA GLY A 509 16.87 -10.36 -8.65
C GLY A 509 16.81 -8.84 -8.82
N LEU A 510 15.74 -8.19 -8.35
CA LEU A 510 15.59 -6.73 -8.40
C LEU A 510 16.60 -6.02 -7.48
N ARG A 511 16.82 -6.54 -6.27
CA ARG A 511 17.85 -5.99 -5.36
C ARG A 511 19.22 -6.05 -6.02
N LYS A 512 19.58 -7.21 -6.58
CA LYS A 512 20.84 -7.41 -7.28
C LYS A 512 21.03 -6.44 -8.43
N LEU A 513 20.03 -6.33 -9.31
CA LEU A 513 20.05 -5.38 -10.42
C LEU A 513 20.28 -3.93 -9.94
N GLN A 514 19.62 -3.54 -8.83
CA GLN A 514 19.78 -2.21 -8.25
C GLN A 514 21.17 -1.98 -7.64
N LEU A 515 21.81 -3.02 -7.10
CA LEU A 515 23.17 -2.97 -6.54
C LEU A 515 24.25 -2.91 -7.63
N GLU A 516 24.02 -3.53 -8.78
CA GLU A 516 24.94 -3.51 -9.94
C GLU A 516 24.91 -2.16 -10.69
N CYS A 517 23.84 -1.39 -10.52
CA CYS A 517 23.65 -0.10 -11.17
C CYS A 517 24.29 1.06 -10.39
N SER A 518 24.88 2.01 -11.12
CA SER A 518 25.37 3.27 -10.55
C SER A 518 24.21 4.05 -9.91
N PRO A 519 24.37 4.59 -8.68
CA PRO A 519 23.27 5.21 -7.95
C PRO A 519 22.89 6.58 -8.52
N LYS A 520 21.84 6.58 -9.36
CA LYS A 520 21.27 7.78 -9.98
C LYS A 520 19.83 8.04 -9.58
N VAL A 521 19.43 9.30 -9.66
CA VAL A 521 18.09 9.78 -9.32
C VAL A 521 17.44 10.42 -10.55
N SER A 522 16.21 10.02 -10.83
CA SER A 522 15.30 10.78 -11.70
C SER A 522 14.45 11.69 -10.83
N VAL A 523 14.56 13.01 -10.99
CA VAL A 523 13.80 14.00 -10.23
C VAL A 523 12.60 14.46 -11.06
N ASN A 524 11.39 14.22 -10.56
CA ASN A 524 10.13 14.49 -11.26
C ASN A 524 9.30 15.44 -10.41
N LEU A 525 9.14 16.68 -10.87
CA LEU A 525 8.53 17.76 -10.11
C LEU A 525 7.24 18.22 -10.78
N ASN A 526 6.16 18.30 -10.02
CA ASN A 526 4.98 19.01 -10.46
C ASN A 526 5.25 20.53 -10.41
N PRO A 527 5.32 21.22 -11.57
CA PRO A 527 5.63 22.66 -11.60
C PRO A 527 4.50 23.54 -11.04
N SER A 528 3.28 23.01 -10.85
CA SER A 528 2.15 23.76 -10.31
C SER A 528 2.16 23.87 -8.78
N ILE A 529 3.10 23.21 -8.10
CA ILE A 529 3.22 23.34 -6.64
C ILE A 529 3.85 24.69 -6.31
N ASP A 530 3.04 25.57 -5.72
CA ASP A 530 3.49 26.87 -5.22
C ASP A 530 2.87 27.16 -3.84
N ILE A 531 3.53 28.03 -3.08
CA ILE A 531 3.10 28.44 -1.74
C ILE A 531 3.34 29.95 -1.57
N ASP A 532 2.30 30.65 -1.11
CA ASP A 532 2.39 32.05 -0.75
C ASP A 532 3.13 32.26 0.58
N GLY A 533 3.80 33.40 0.71
CA GLY A 533 4.46 33.80 1.97
C GLY A 533 5.80 33.09 2.24
N VAL A 534 6.38 32.46 1.22
CA VAL A 534 7.73 31.89 1.23
C VAL A 534 8.59 32.65 0.21
N GLU A 535 9.83 32.97 0.56
CA GLU A 535 10.79 33.61 -0.34
C GLU A 535 11.01 32.76 -1.59
N ALA A 536 11.25 33.40 -2.74
CA ALA A 536 11.32 32.70 -4.03
C ALA A 536 12.36 31.57 -4.08
N ALA A 537 13.48 31.74 -3.36
CA ALA A 537 14.55 30.73 -3.27
C ALA A 537 14.17 29.52 -2.38
N ASP A 538 13.27 29.73 -1.42
CA ASP A 538 12.81 28.71 -0.47
C ASP A 538 11.50 28.05 -0.90
N LYS A 539 10.94 28.46 -2.04
CA LYS A 539 9.79 27.79 -2.63
C LYS A 539 10.12 26.31 -2.91
N PRO A 540 9.19 25.36 -2.66
CA PRO A 540 9.49 23.94 -2.74
C PRO A 540 10.11 23.48 -4.06
N ILE A 541 9.62 24.00 -5.19
CA ILE A 541 10.14 23.67 -6.52
C ILE A 541 11.54 24.26 -6.75
N ALA A 542 11.80 25.48 -6.27
CA ALA A 542 13.12 26.10 -6.38
C ALA A 542 14.18 25.33 -5.57
N VAL A 543 13.83 24.95 -4.33
CA VAL A 543 14.68 24.11 -3.46
C VAL A 543 15.02 22.78 -4.15
N GLN A 544 14.01 22.14 -4.75
CA GLN A 544 14.16 20.87 -5.45
C GLN A 544 14.99 20.98 -6.74
N GLN A 545 14.84 22.07 -7.49
CA GLN A 545 15.67 22.36 -8.67
C GLN A 545 17.13 22.60 -8.29
N ALA A 546 17.39 23.38 -7.24
CA ALA A 546 18.74 23.60 -6.73
C ALA A 546 19.38 22.29 -6.23
N TRP A 547 18.60 21.45 -5.55
CA TRP A 547 19.04 20.12 -5.15
C TRP A 547 19.36 19.22 -6.36
N ALA A 548 18.50 19.18 -7.37
CA ALA A 548 18.74 18.43 -8.59
C ALA A 548 20.00 18.90 -9.32
N ALA A 549 20.26 20.22 -9.36
CA ALA A 549 21.50 20.76 -9.93
C ALA A 549 22.75 20.23 -9.19
N ARG A 550 22.72 20.21 -7.84
CA ARG A 550 23.79 19.59 -7.03
C ARG A 550 23.98 18.10 -7.33
N LEU A 551 22.89 17.35 -7.52
CA LEU A 551 23.00 15.95 -7.95
C LEU A 551 23.65 15.82 -9.33
N GLY A 552 23.36 16.76 -10.24
CA GLY A 552 23.98 16.84 -11.56
C GLY A 552 25.50 17.06 -11.49
N GLU A 553 25.95 18.01 -10.66
CA GLU A 553 27.38 18.26 -10.42
C GLU A 553 28.12 17.04 -9.86
N GLN A 554 27.41 16.20 -9.10
CA GLN A 554 27.94 14.96 -8.53
C GLN A 554 27.84 13.76 -9.49
N GLY A 555 27.30 13.93 -10.70
CA GLY A 555 27.08 12.84 -11.66
C GLY A 555 26.00 11.85 -11.24
N ARG A 556 25.07 12.27 -10.37
CA ARG A 556 24.03 11.42 -9.74
C ARG A 556 22.62 11.70 -10.24
N LEU A 557 22.44 12.72 -11.08
CA LEU A 557 21.16 13.02 -11.71
C LEU A 557 21.04 12.23 -13.02
N ASP A 558 19.98 11.43 -13.17
CA ASP A 558 19.60 10.82 -14.44
C ASP A 558 18.79 11.79 -15.31
N GLY A 559 17.92 12.58 -14.66
CA GLY A 559 17.21 13.67 -15.31
C GLY A 559 16.34 14.47 -14.34
N LEU A 560 16.04 15.71 -14.71
CA LEU A 560 15.09 16.59 -14.04
C LEU A 560 13.90 16.82 -14.98
N GLN A 561 12.72 16.34 -14.58
CA GLN A 561 11.48 16.46 -15.34
C GLN A 561 10.55 17.42 -14.62
N ALA A 562 10.07 18.44 -15.33
CA ALA A 562 9.17 19.46 -14.79
C ALA A 562 7.93 19.68 -15.68
N ASP A 563 7.59 18.69 -16.51
CA ASP A 563 6.38 18.67 -17.31
C ASP A 563 5.76 17.26 -17.36
N CYS A 564 4.44 17.23 -17.56
CA CYS A 564 3.65 16.01 -17.60
C CYS A 564 4.19 14.96 -18.59
N LYS A 565 4.58 15.37 -19.80
CA LYS A 565 5.01 14.46 -20.87
C LYS A 565 6.35 13.82 -20.53
N ALA A 566 7.29 14.59 -20.00
CA ALA A 566 8.58 14.10 -19.57
C ALA A 566 8.45 13.15 -18.37
N MET A 567 7.67 13.52 -17.35
CA MET A 567 7.38 12.63 -16.21
C MET A 567 6.71 11.33 -16.65
N ARG A 568 5.73 11.39 -17.55
CA ARG A 568 5.10 10.19 -18.11
C ARG A 568 6.06 9.28 -18.87
N ARG A 569 7.08 9.82 -19.56
CA ARG A 569 8.11 8.97 -20.20
C ARG A 569 8.95 8.22 -19.15
N VAL A 570 9.32 8.88 -18.06
CA VAL A 570 10.02 8.23 -16.95
C VAL A 570 9.13 7.16 -16.31
N LEU A 571 7.91 7.54 -15.94
CA LEU A 571 7.02 6.71 -15.15
C LEU A 571 6.37 5.60 -15.97
N GLN A 572 5.78 5.89 -17.13
CA GLN A 572 5.05 4.93 -17.97
C GLN A 572 5.94 4.19 -18.96
N ASN A 573 6.98 4.82 -19.49
CA ASN A 573 7.81 4.21 -20.54
C ASN A 573 9.18 3.75 -20.04
N ALA A 574 9.44 3.85 -18.73
CA ALA A 574 10.73 3.50 -18.11
C ALA A 574 11.93 4.14 -18.82
N ALA A 575 11.76 5.37 -19.34
CA ALA A 575 12.78 6.08 -20.12
C ALA A 575 13.81 6.76 -19.21
N ASN A 576 14.48 5.97 -18.36
CA ASN A 576 15.48 6.40 -17.40
C ASN A 576 16.33 5.19 -16.96
N ASP A 577 17.55 5.44 -16.48
CA ASP A 577 18.41 4.41 -15.88
C ASP A 577 18.61 4.68 -14.37
N ALA A 578 17.66 5.37 -13.74
CA ALA A 578 17.74 5.75 -12.34
C ALA A 578 17.47 4.56 -11.41
N THR A 579 18.26 4.47 -10.33
CA THR A 579 18.01 3.50 -9.25
C THR A 579 17.02 4.05 -8.21
N LEU A 580 16.70 5.34 -8.29
CA LEU A 580 15.64 5.99 -7.53
C LEU A 580 14.87 6.96 -8.42
N ILE A 581 13.54 6.81 -8.46
CA ILE A 581 12.63 7.75 -9.14
C ILE A 581 11.95 8.59 -8.06
N TYR A 582 12.36 9.84 -7.93
CA TYR A 582 11.78 10.79 -6.98
C TYR A 582 10.64 11.56 -7.64
N ILE A 583 9.46 11.55 -7.03
CA ILE A 583 8.26 12.23 -7.51
C ILE A 583 7.75 13.17 -6.45
N TYR A 584 7.73 14.46 -6.76
CA TYR A 584 7.19 15.51 -5.90
C TYR A 584 5.96 16.12 -6.56
N CYS A 585 4.79 15.78 -6.05
CA CYS A 585 3.50 16.01 -6.72
C CYS A 585 2.36 16.20 -5.70
N HIS A 586 1.14 16.48 -6.17
CA HIS A 586 -0.06 16.27 -5.34
C HIS A 586 -0.57 14.84 -5.54
N GLY A 587 -1.19 14.25 -4.53
CA GLY A 587 -1.80 12.93 -4.61
C GLY A 587 -3.27 12.97 -4.23
N ASN A 588 -4.03 11.92 -4.53
CA ASN A 588 -5.34 11.60 -3.95
C ASN A 588 -5.48 10.06 -3.84
N ALA A 589 -6.02 9.55 -2.73
CA ALA A 589 -6.30 8.12 -2.55
C ALA A 589 -7.58 7.74 -3.28
N ALA A 590 -7.73 6.44 -3.48
CA ALA A 590 -9.04 5.86 -3.61
C ALA A 590 -9.91 6.13 -2.37
N ASN A 591 -11.13 6.66 -2.56
CA ASN A 591 -12.14 6.68 -1.50
C ASN A 591 -13.03 5.42 -1.64
N PRO A 592 -13.00 4.49 -0.68
CA PRO A 592 -13.78 3.25 -0.73
C PRO A 592 -15.31 3.48 -0.75
N PHE A 593 -15.78 4.64 -0.29
CA PHE A 593 -17.21 5.01 -0.28
C PHE A 593 -17.57 6.10 -1.31
N GLY A 594 -16.61 6.58 -2.11
CA GLY A 594 -16.78 7.78 -2.94
C GLY A 594 -16.20 7.74 -4.36
N GLY A 595 -15.58 6.64 -4.81
CA GLY A 595 -15.32 6.39 -6.24
C GLY A 595 -14.33 7.32 -6.96
N LYS A 596 -13.50 8.10 -6.26
CA LYS A 596 -12.31 8.70 -6.88
C LYS A 596 -11.20 7.66 -6.92
N ASP A 597 -10.60 7.43 -8.09
CA ASP A 597 -9.42 6.55 -8.25
C ASP A 597 -8.17 7.15 -7.57
N GLU A 598 -7.20 6.32 -7.17
CA GLU A 598 -5.86 6.81 -6.82
C GLU A 598 -5.30 7.67 -7.97
N LEU A 599 -4.74 8.84 -7.65
CA LEU A 599 -4.26 9.81 -8.64
C LEU A 599 -2.99 10.52 -8.14
N LEU A 600 -1.98 10.59 -9.02
CA LEU A 600 -0.83 11.48 -8.87
C LEU A 600 -0.97 12.66 -9.83
N GLN A 601 -1.11 13.87 -9.30
CA GLN A 601 -1.19 15.09 -10.10
C GLN A 601 0.22 15.57 -10.46
N LEU A 602 0.65 15.30 -11.69
CA LEU A 602 1.96 15.63 -12.22
C LEU A 602 2.05 17.08 -12.72
N ALA A 603 0.95 17.70 -13.13
CA ALA A 603 0.84 19.12 -13.50
C ALA A 603 -0.63 19.56 -13.36
N GLU A 604 -0.97 20.85 -13.51
CA GLU A 604 -2.33 21.38 -13.31
C GLU A 604 -3.44 20.54 -13.98
N ASP A 605 -3.25 20.11 -15.24
CA ASP A 605 -4.19 19.28 -16.00
C ASP A 605 -3.69 17.87 -16.31
N CYS A 606 -2.74 17.36 -15.52
CA CYS A 606 -2.13 16.05 -15.75
C CYS A 606 -2.16 15.18 -14.51
N GLY A 607 -3.15 14.30 -14.43
CA GLY A 607 -3.21 13.24 -13.43
C GLY A 607 -2.74 11.90 -14.01
N LEU A 608 -1.99 11.12 -13.23
CA LEU A 608 -1.57 9.75 -13.52
C LEU A 608 -2.32 8.82 -12.57
N LYS A 609 -2.94 7.76 -13.10
CA LYS A 609 -3.63 6.72 -12.32
C LYS A 609 -2.84 5.41 -12.34
N PRO A 610 -3.07 4.47 -11.41
CA PRO A 610 -2.38 3.17 -11.44
C PRO A 610 -2.56 2.43 -12.77
N ARG A 611 -3.79 2.44 -13.32
CA ARG A 611 -4.07 1.83 -14.63
C ARG A 611 -3.25 2.40 -15.79
N ASP A 612 -2.78 3.64 -15.68
CA ASP A 612 -1.96 4.27 -16.70
C ASP A 612 -0.52 3.70 -16.70
N LEU A 613 -0.13 2.95 -15.67
CA LEU A 613 1.14 2.25 -15.57
C LEU A 613 1.08 0.83 -16.12
N GLN A 614 -0.07 0.36 -16.60
CA GLN A 614 -0.20 -0.95 -17.23
C GLN A 614 0.53 -0.95 -18.58
N GLY A 615 1.71 -1.55 -18.61
CA GLY A 615 2.53 -1.67 -19.81
C GLY A 615 3.74 -2.59 -19.60
N ASP A 616 4.23 -3.17 -20.69
CA ASP A 616 5.19 -4.28 -20.65
C ASP A 616 6.66 -3.81 -20.49
N THR A 617 6.91 -2.50 -20.46
CA THR A 617 8.27 -1.98 -20.33
C THR A 617 8.71 -1.96 -18.88
N ALA A 618 9.60 -2.90 -18.54
CA ALA A 618 10.25 -2.98 -17.23
C ALA A 618 11.28 -1.86 -17.01
N TYR A 619 11.45 -1.45 -15.76
CA TYR A 619 12.52 -0.54 -15.35
C TYR A 619 13.88 -1.23 -15.37
N ARG A 620 14.87 -0.57 -15.94
CA ARG A 620 16.20 -1.15 -16.20
C ARG A 620 17.09 -1.31 -14.98
N ALA A 621 16.91 -0.44 -13.99
CA ALA A 621 17.79 -0.36 -12.81
C ALA A 621 17.07 -0.71 -11.49
N ALA A 622 15.93 -1.40 -11.60
CA ALA A 622 15.05 -1.78 -10.50
C ALA A 622 14.81 -0.65 -9.48
N PRO A 623 14.29 0.53 -9.88
CA PRO A 623 14.26 1.72 -9.05
C PRO A 623 13.45 1.53 -7.76
N ILE A 624 13.84 2.22 -6.69
CA ILE A 624 12.89 2.60 -5.65
C ILE A 624 12.12 3.82 -6.15
N VAL A 625 10.79 3.76 -6.10
CA VAL A 625 9.95 4.93 -6.40
C VAL A 625 9.72 5.68 -5.09
N PHE A 626 10.08 6.96 -5.03
CA PHE A 626 9.77 7.81 -3.89
C PHE A 626 8.58 8.72 -4.26
N LEU A 627 7.40 8.37 -3.78
CA LEU A 627 6.18 9.18 -3.87
C LEU A 627 6.14 10.18 -2.71
N ASN A 628 6.71 11.35 -2.94
CA ASN A 628 6.69 12.47 -2.01
C ASN A 628 5.50 13.40 -2.33
N SER A 629 4.28 12.90 -2.12
CA SER A 629 3.05 13.61 -2.49
C SER A 629 2.57 14.56 -1.39
N CYS A 630 2.41 15.83 -1.73
CA CYS A 630 1.93 16.87 -0.81
C CYS A 630 0.42 17.09 -1.00
N GLN A 631 -0.37 17.06 0.07
CA GLN A 631 -1.85 17.08 0.03
C GLN A 631 -2.52 15.82 -0.52
N SER A 632 -1.90 14.65 -0.40
CA SER A 632 -2.65 13.42 -0.59
C SER A 632 -3.73 13.33 0.50
N GLY A 633 -4.96 13.75 0.15
CA GLY A 633 -6.20 13.62 0.95
C GLY A 633 -6.63 12.16 1.03
N ALA A 634 -5.68 11.33 1.43
CA ALA A 634 -5.46 9.98 0.99
C ALA A 634 -4.88 9.19 2.16
N HIS A 635 -5.60 9.24 3.27
CA HIS A 635 -5.04 9.04 4.61
C HIS A 635 -5.00 7.54 4.99
N SER A 636 -4.46 6.70 4.12
CA SER A 636 -4.20 5.30 4.43
C SER A 636 -2.96 4.81 3.70
N PRO A 637 -2.10 3.98 4.32
CA PRO A 637 -1.08 3.22 3.61
C PRO A 637 -1.62 2.38 2.42
N LEU A 638 -2.92 2.08 2.40
CA LEU A 638 -3.63 1.46 1.27
C LEU A 638 -3.74 2.38 0.05
N ALA A 639 -3.65 3.70 0.22
CA ALA A 639 -3.90 4.73 -0.78
C ALA A 639 -2.98 4.68 -2.00
N PHE A 640 -1.84 4.02 -1.89
CA PHE A 640 -0.90 3.80 -2.98
C PHE A 640 -0.54 2.32 -3.13
N SER A 641 -1.30 1.42 -2.49
CA SER A 641 -1.07 -0.02 -2.63
C SER A 641 -1.26 -0.47 -4.08
N THR A 642 -2.15 0.18 -4.83
CA THR A 642 -2.32 -0.08 -6.27
C THR A 642 -1.16 0.48 -7.07
N PHE A 643 -0.71 1.71 -6.80
CA PHE A 643 0.52 2.23 -7.39
C PHE A 643 1.74 1.35 -7.12
N LEU A 644 1.95 0.89 -5.88
CA LEU A 644 3.01 -0.04 -5.53
C LEU A 644 2.93 -1.29 -6.40
N LYS A 645 1.75 -1.93 -6.49
CA LYS A 645 1.53 -3.12 -7.31
C LYS A 645 1.92 -2.87 -8.77
N GLU A 646 1.50 -1.76 -9.36
CA GLU A 646 1.80 -1.46 -10.77
C GLU A 646 3.29 -1.11 -11.02
N PHE A 647 3.93 -0.39 -10.11
CA PHE A 647 5.39 -0.15 -10.19
C PHE A 647 6.17 -1.45 -10.04
N ARG A 648 5.77 -2.32 -9.10
CA ARG A 648 6.37 -3.63 -8.85
C ARG A 648 6.23 -4.58 -10.04
N ARG A 649 5.07 -4.62 -10.70
CA ARG A 649 4.86 -5.38 -11.96
C ARG A 649 5.85 -4.99 -13.06
N ARG A 650 6.37 -3.77 -13.00
CA ARG A 650 7.34 -3.25 -13.95
C ARG A 650 8.77 -3.32 -13.45
N GLY A 651 9.03 -4.08 -12.38
CA GLY A 651 10.37 -4.30 -11.85
C GLY A 651 10.91 -3.17 -10.98
N ALA A 652 10.08 -2.27 -10.44
CA ALA A 652 10.54 -1.41 -9.35
C ALA A 652 10.89 -2.27 -8.13
N LEU A 653 11.96 -1.93 -7.39
CA LEU A 653 12.29 -2.66 -6.17
C LEU A 653 11.25 -2.44 -5.06
N GLY A 654 10.62 -1.27 -5.04
CA GLY A 654 9.54 -0.95 -4.14
C GLY A 654 9.36 0.55 -4.03
N MET A 655 8.83 1.02 -2.91
CA MET A 655 8.38 2.40 -2.80
C MET A 655 8.71 3.02 -1.44
N ILE A 656 8.97 4.33 -1.43
CA ILE A 656 8.87 5.16 -0.23
C ILE A 656 7.68 6.06 -0.47
N ALA A 657 6.73 6.08 0.46
CA ALA A 657 5.52 6.88 0.33
C ALA A 657 5.09 7.44 1.68
N THR A 658 4.33 8.52 1.63
CA THR A 658 3.69 9.10 2.81
C THR A 658 2.39 8.34 3.11
N SER A 659 2.23 7.84 4.33
CA SER A 659 0.97 7.27 4.84
C SER A 659 -0.09 8.33 5.16
N HIS A 660 0.33 9.58 5.33
CA HIS A 660 -0.50 10.71 5.72
C HIS A 660 -0.04 12.00 5.04
N ALA A 661 -0.88 13.05 5.08
CA ALA A 661 -0.51 14.33 4.49
C ALA A 661 0.69 14.95 5.22
N ILE A 662 1.59 15.58 4.46
CA ILE A 662 2.81 16.23 4.97
C ILE A 662 2.81 17.74 4.65
N PRO A 663 3.55 18.57 5.41
CA PRO A 663 3.79 19.97 5.05
C PRO A 663 4.54 20.05 3.71
N ILE A 664 4.13 20.95 2.84
CA ILE A 664 4.66 21.03 1.47
C ILE A 664 6.17 21.37 1.49
N VAL A 665 6.58 22.45 2.17
CA VAL A 665 8.00 22.85 2.25
C VAL A 665 8.85 21.76 2.93
N PHE A 666 8.36 21.20 4.04
CA PHE A 666 9.02 20.08 4.72
C PHE A 666 9.23 18.90 3.79
N GLY A 667 8.21 18.51 3.03
CA GLY A 667 8.28 17.43 2.04
C GLY A 667 9.44 17.63 1.08
N ALA A 668 9.62 18.83 0.54
CA ALA A 668 10.75 19.13 -0.34
C ALA A 668 12.10 18.96 0.37
N HIS A 669 12.29 19.46 1.59
CA HIS A 669 13.58 19.32 2.29
C HIS A 669 13.86 17.90 2.75
N PHE A 670 12.89 17.26 3.40
CA PHE A 670 13.04 15.90 3.93
C PHE A 670 13.17 14.87 2.80
N GLY A 671 12.43 15.06 1.70
CA GLY A 671 12.57 14.22 0.51
C GLY A 671 14.01 14.21 -0.03
N ALA A 672 14.64 15.38 -0.13
CA ALA A 672 16.04 15.50 -0.52
C ALA A 672 16.99 14.83 0.49
N GLU A 673 16.73 14.97 1.79
CA GLU A 673 17.52 14.36 2.87
C GLU A 673 17.49 12.82 2.81
N VAL A 674 16.29 12.24 2.61
CA VAL A 674 16.11 10.79 2.45
C VAL A 674 16.86 10.28 1.22
N VAL A 675 16.74 10.97 0.09
CA VAL A 675 17.44 10.58 -1.14
C VAL A 675 18.95 10.70 -0.97
N ASP A 676 19.46 11.79 -0.40
CA ASP A 676 20.90 11.95 -0.10
C ASP A 676 21.39 10.82 0.81
N CYS A 677 20.58 10.36 1.76
CA CYS A 677 20.91 9.23 2.62
C CYS A 677 20.95 7.90 1.86
N TYR A 678 19.94 7.60 1.03
CA TYR A 678 19.91 6.44 0.13
C TYR A 678 21.16 6.41 -0.77
N LEU A 679 21.52 7.57 -1.30
CA LEU A 679 22.64 7.80 -2.17
C LEU A 679 24.01 7.54 -1.49
N ARG A 680 24.11 7.42 -0.16
CA ARG A 680 25.35 6.99 0.49
C ARG A 680 25.66 5.50 0.28
N ARG A 681 24.64 4.70 -0.11
CA ARG A 681 24.78 3.27 -0.42
C ARG A 681 25.52 2.49 0.69
N SER A 682 25.13 2.70 1.94
CA SER A 682 25.76 2.07 3.11
C SER A 682 24.72 1.51 4.09
N GLY A 683 24.85 0.24 4.45
CA GLY A 683 23.99 -0.40 5.46
C GLY A 683 22.53 -0.57 5.01
N SER A 684 21.64 -0.79 5.99
CA SER A 684 20.20 -0.94 5.75
C SER A 684 19.52 0.41 5.52
N LEU A 685 18.66 0.48 4.48
CA LEU A 685 17.84 1.65 4.22
C LEU A 685 16.79 1.87 5.33
N ALA A 686 16.29 0.80 5.95
CA ALA A 686 15.38 0.87 7.09
C ALA A 686 16.05 1.54 8.30
N VAL A 687 17.31 1.16 8.59
CA VAL A 687 18.12 1.77 9.67
C VAL A 687 18.43 3.24 9.36
N ALA A 688 18.74 3.56 8.10
CA ALA A 688 18.94 4.95 7.69
C ALA A 688 17.68 5.82 7.88
N MET A 689 16.52 5.31 7.44
CA MET A 689 15.22 5.97 7.64
C MET A 689 14.88 6.13 9.13
N HIS A 690 15.13 5.10 9.93
CA HIS A 690 14.97 5.14 11.39
C HIS A 690 15.84 6.23 12.04
N GLY A 691 17.11 6.33 11.65
CA GLY A 691 18.01 7.40 12.10
C GLY A 691 17.48 8.79 11.79
N LEU A 692 16.99 9.02 10.56
CA LEU A 692 16.36 10.28 10.17
C LEU A 692 15.12 10.60 10.99
N ARG A 693 14.22 9.61 11.19
CA ARG A 693 13.02 9.78 12.03
C ARG A 693 13.38 10.17 13.44
N ARG A 694 14.33 9.47 14.08
CA ARG A 694 14.78 9.77 15.43
C ARG A 694 15.39 11.16 15.55
N HIS A 695 16.24 11.55 14.61
CA HIS A 695 16.87 12.87 14.63
C HIS A 695 15.81 13.98 14.61
N HIS A 696 14.88 13.92 13.66
CA HIS A 696 13.82 14.93 13.55
C HIS A 696 12.83 14.87 14.73
N LEU A 697 12.42 13.68 15.17
CA LEU A 697 11.44 13.53 16.25
C LEU A 697 12.01 13.92 17.61
N LEU A 698 13.16 13.36 17.98
CA LEU A 698 13.70 13.47 19.33
C LEU A 698 14.54 14.73 19.53
N GLU A 699 15.26 15.20 18.48
CA GLU A 699 16.11 16.40 18.60
C GLU A 699 15.39 17.66 18.12
N ARG A 700 14.45 17.54 17.17
CA ARG A 700 13.73 18.69 16.60
C ARG A 700 12.23 18.72 16.96
N GLY A 701 11.74 17.77 17.76
CA GLY A 701 10.32 17.71 18.14
C GLY A 701 9.38 17.58 16.95
N ASN A 702 9.87 17.10 15.79
CA ASN A 702 9.13 17.05 14.53
C ASN A 702 8.64 15.61 14.27
N PRO A 703 7.33 15.33 14.41
CA PRO A 703 6.79 13.98 14.21
C PRO A 703 6.53 13.61 12.74
N VAL A 704 6.59 14.57 11.81
CA VAL A 704 6.21 14.34 10.40
C VAL A 704 6.98 13.22 9.70
N PRO A 705 8.28 12.97 9.95
CA PRO A 705 8.98 11.81 9.41
C PRO A 705 8.33 10.44 9.71
N LEU A 706 7.54 10.33 10.78
CA LEU A 706 6.78 9.11 11.10
C LEU A 706 5.71 8.81 10.04
N PHE A 707 5.33 9.78 9.21
CA PHE A 707 4.37 9.57 8.12
C PHE A 707 4.99 8.97 6.87
N TYR A 708 6.32 8.81 6.80
CA TYR A 708 6.94 8.13 5.66
C TYR A 708 7.06 6.65 5.96
N SER A 709 6.53 5.79 5.10
CA SER A 709 6.69 4.34 5.19
C SER A 709 7.62 3.82 4.11
N LEU A 710 8.49 2.88 4.48
CA LEU A 710 9.43 2.22 3.58
C LEU A 710 8.84 0.89 3.13
N GLN A 711 8.45 0.80 1.85
CA GLN A 711 7.86 -0.38 1.23
C GLN A 711 8.88 -1.09 0.31
N CYS A 712 10.09 -1.31 0.83
CA CYS A 712 11.07 -2.22 0.25
C CYS A 712 12.09 -2.65 1.32
N GLN A 713 12.67 -3.84 1.12
CA GLN A 713 13.85 -4.28 1.85
C GLN A 713 15.08 -4.02 0.99
N LEU A 714 16.02 -3.22 1.49
CA LEU A 714 17.28 -2.95 0.81
C LEU A 714 18.41 -2.70 1.81
N SER A 715 19.46 -3.49 1.66
CA SER A 715 20.71 -3.31 2.40
C SER A 715 21.87 -3.22 1.42
N PHE A 716 22.78 -2.30 1.68
CA PHE A 716 24.01 -2.13 0.92
C PHE A 716 25.18 -2.77 1.66
N PRO A 717 26.16 -3.32 0.94
CA PRO A 717 27.40 -3.79 1.55
C PRO A 717 28.04 -2.67 2.39
N PRO A 718 28.71 -2.99 3.50
CA PRO A 718 29.44 -2.00 4.26
C PRO A 718 30.51 -1.36 3.36
N VAL A 719 30.63 -0.03 3.43
CA VAL A 719 31.69 0.69 2.74
C VAL A 719 33.01 0.21 3.32
N ARG A 720 33.78 -0.58 2.55
CA ARG A 720 35.14 -0.94 2.95
C ARG A 720 35.89 0.38 3.16
N ALA A 721 36.31 0.63 4.39
CA ALA A 721 37.23 1.73 4.68
C ALA A 721 38.38 1.60 3.68
N ALA A 722 38.61 2.63 2.86
CA ALA A 722 39.70 2.64 1.91
C ALA A 722 40.98 2.40 2.71
N GLY A 723 41.53 1.19 2.62
CA GLY A 723 42.81 0.87 3.21
C GLY A 723 43.82 1.85 2.63
N GLY A 724 44.38 2.68 3.51
CA GLY A 724 45.45 3.59 3.17
C GLY A 724 46.54 2.79 2.45
N ARG A 725 46.83 3.20 1.22
CA ARG A 725 48.09 2.86 0.57
C ARG A 725 49.17 3.81 1.06
#